data_AF-A0A2P8QEG6-F1
#
_entry.id   AF-A0A2P8QEG6-F1
#
_cell.length_a   1.000
_cell.length_b   1.000
_cell.length_c   1.000
_cell.angle_alpha   90.00
_cell.angle_beta   90.00
_cell.angle_gamma   90.00
#
_symmetry.space_group_name_H-M   'P 1'
#
loop_
_entity.id
_entity.type
_entity.pdbx_description
1 polymer ?
#
loop_
_entity_poly.entity_id
_entity_poly.type
_entity_poly.pdbx_seq_one_letter_code
_entity_poly.pdbx_strand_id
1 'polypeptide(L)'
;MRELLQFNRLYADEQLRAPRGRFVLRYDAAGTAVITDTERDEVTWRAGAAGRLLLGDRGEVQVEAGDSHETIWRSGFAAPGAHHLILTDAGDLELLSGEHVRLANSRTGPVEAVALRDAAPAADITADAYLLSDGKKRRTVVREQDGQLRIGEHWPNGGGGSYALSGPLVDWLEQEGTVLGWRLLPVNGTKVKARTLCLTDVAGTVLWHEGAPNRATPVSAGAPYAHGGPELGAGGRLRHQSLTSPSGSHTLVHQGNGDLVLRCNAEHRTVWSAGTHWADGGWAELTADGDLVVHNPHGAPVWRSGTAGSGARRLAVRDDGRVELLDDEGRVVWSVDAHTSCDAPAVDTPRGAVLRRGQTLRRHSLTSADGSTVLGHHDDQRLVLFGAGGTWLWYAHLGDAQRPGLLLDEDGMLRTLDDDPERPPPAGPADELRVESGEVQLRRADGTVVWRNGEDVADADAAEAEQGEDFEAWLEELNGLEYFCVAVVHDTTPDEALLRLGADPGQVRTGTWADLLTQSEIEDSGMDDVCLAAFALGPHTLLVENNGHPGTDSSALSLGTFAVSCSRSINADTSFLVYRDGEVVADHSEEGAEEPTTSEVRAAMAAMNADAPQEAAFDDTLELLCRTAGIRPTVTDVTGTARWVILPALG
;
A
#
# COMPACT_ATOMS: atom_id res chain seq x y z
N MET A 1 2.13 -23.04 -2.14
CA MET A 1 1.59 -24.41 -1.96
C MET A 1 0.18 -24.46 -2.54
N ARG A 2 -0.32 -25.58 -3.10
CA ARG A 2 -1.73 -25.70 -3.51
C ARG A 2 -2.51 -26.42 -2.41
N GLU A 3 -3.67 -25.90 -2.06
CA GLU A 3 -4.55 -26.45 -1.03
C GLU A 3 -5.91 -26.82 -1.64
N LEU A 4 -6.60 -27.78 -1.02
CA LEU A 4 -7.98 -28.10 -1.36
C LEU A 4 -8.91 -27.56 -0.27
N LEU A 5 -9.63 -26.49 -0.59
CA LEU A 5 -10.65 -25.90 0.29
C LEU A 5 -11.82 -26.86 0.48
N GLN A 6 -12.51 -26.73 1.62
CA GLN A 6 -13.73 -27.48 1.91
C GLN A 6 -14.74 -27.33 0.76
N PHE A 7 -15.41 -28.42 0.41
CA PHE A 7 -16.34 -28.55 -0.72
C PHE A 7 -15.71 -28.45 -2.13
N ASN A 8 -14.47 -27.98 -2.26
CA ASN A 8 -13.77 -28.03 -3.53
C ASN A 8 -13.36 -29.47 -3.83
N ARG A 9 -13.54 -29.84 -5.11
CA ARG A 9 -13.23 -31.17 -5.62
C ARG A 9 -11.91 -31.12 -6.33
N LEU A 10 -11.04 -32.08 -6.07
CA LEU A 10 -9.87 -32.31 -6.91
C LEU A 10 -10.35 -32.97 -8.20
N TYR A 11 -10.23 -32.30 -9.33
CA TYR A 11 -10.63 -32.84 -10.63
C TYR A 11 -9.58 -33.80 -11.20
N ALA A 12 -9.97 -34.62 -12.18
CA ALA A 12 -9.15 -35.72 -12.69
C ALA A 12 -7.82 -35.28 -13.32
N ASP A 13 -7.83 -34.09 -13.91
CA ASP A 13 -6.69 -33.40 -14.54
C ASP A 13 -5.85 -32.58 -13.55
N GLU A 14 -6.31 -32.46 -12.30
CA GLU A 14 -5.65 -31.68 -11.27
C GLU A 14 -4.74 -32.53 -10.38
N GLN A 15 -3.74 -31.86 -9.81
CA GLN A 15 -2.80 -32.46 -8.88
C GLN A 15 -2.55 -31.52 -7.71
N LEU A 16 -2.43 -32.10 -6.51
CA LEU A 16 -1.90 -31.42 -5.32
C LEU A 16 -0.45 -31.88 -5.15
N ARG A 17 0.50 -30.95 -5.10
CA ARG A 17 1.93 -31.26 -4.94
C ARG A 17 2.40 -30.80 -3.58
N ALA A 18 3.17 -31.65 -2.90
CA ALA A 18 3.90 -31.26 -1.71
C ALA A 18 4.90 -30.14 -2.04
N PRO A 19 5.29 -29.28 -1.08
CA PRO A 19 6.20 -28.15 -1.31
C PRO A 19 7.49 -28.49 -2.05
N ARG A 20 8.17 -29.57 -1.66
CA ARG A 20 9.40 -30.04 -2.32
C ARG A 20 9.14 -30.89 -3.56
N GLY A 21 7.88 -31.06 -3.96
CA GLY A 21 7.47 -31.75 -5.18
C GLY A 21 7.60 -33.27 -5.15
N ARG A 22 8.21 -33.85 -4.12
CA ARG A 22 8.43 -35.30 -4.01
C ARG A 22 7.13 -36.09 -3.99
N PHE A 23 6.14 -35.64 -3.22
CA PHE A 23 4.84 -36.30 -3.13
C PHE A 23 3.79 -35.56 -3.96
N VAL A 24 2.98 -36.33 -4.69
CA VAL A 24 1.92 -35.79 -5.54
C VAL A 24 0.64 -36.58 -5.34
N LEU A 25 -0.42 -35.89 -4.95
CA LEU A 25 -1.80 -36.40 -4.95
C LEU A 25 -2.42 -36.17 -6.33
N ARG A 26 -2.82 -37.25 -6.99
CA ARG A 26 -3.38 -37.27 -8.35
C ARG A 26 -4.30 -38.48 -8.53
N TYR A 27 -5.00 -38.54 -9.65
CA TYR A 27 -5.76 -39.73 -10.02
C TYR A 27 -4.89 -40.77 -10.74
N ASP A 28 -5.09 -42.05 -10.39
CA ASP A 28 -4.55 -43.18 -11.14
C ASP A 28 -5.43 -43.54 -12.35
N ALA A 29 -5.01 -44.53 -13.14
CA ALA A 29 -5.74 -44.99 -14.32
C ALA A 29 -7.14 -45.56 -14.01
N ALA A 30 -7.42 -45.91 -12.75
CA ALA A 30 -8.72 -46.39 -12.30
C ALA A 30 -9.62 -45.23 -11.80
N GLY A 31 -9.17 -43.98 -11.90
CA GLY A 31 -9.91 -42.82 -11.39
C GLY A 31 -9.92 -42.74 -9.87
N THR A 32 -8.95 -43.38 -9.20
CA THR A 32 -8.78 -43.33 -7.74
C THR A 32 -7.71 -42.32 -7.36
N ALA A 33 -8.00 -41.45 -6.40
CA ALA A 33 -7.01 -40.50 -5.89
C ALA A 33 -5.91 -41.25 -5.11
N VAL A 34 -4.64 -40.98 -5.45
CA VAL A 34 -3.45 -41.61 -4.88
C VAL A 34 -2.37 -40.58 -4.60
N ILE A 35 -1.63 -40.76 -3.52
CA ILE A 35 -0.37 -40.04 -3.25
C ILE A 35 0.77 -40.91 -3.77
N THR A 36 1.60 -40.35 -4.66
CA THR A 36 2.79 -41.02 -5.22
C THR A 36 4.06 -40.36 -4.69
N ASP A 37 5.01 -41.16 -4.19
CA ASP A 37 6.41 -40.77 -4.02
C ASP A 37 7.08 -40.79 -5.40
N THR A 38 7.27 -39.62 -6.01
CA THR A 38 7.78 -39.49 -7.38
C THR A 38 9.25 -39.90 -7.54
N GLU A 39 10.02 -39.92 -6.46
CA GLU A 39 11.41 -40.39 -6.50
C GLU A 39 11.50 -41.92 -6.54
N ARG A 40 10.53 -42.60 -5.91
CA ARG A 40 10.49 -44.06 -5.81
C ARG A 40 9.50 -44.72 -6.76
N ASP A 41 8.66 -43.91 -7.41
CA ASP A 41 7.51 -44.33 -8.21
C ASP A 41 6.58 -45.28 -7.43
N GLU A 42 6.34 -44.95 -6.15
CA GLU A 42 5.56 -45.78 -5.22
C GLU A 42 4.30 -45.05 -4.73
N VAL A 43 3.17 -45.75 -4.69
CA VAL A 43 1.93 -45.23 -4.10
C VAL A 43 1.98 -45.41 -2.58
N THR A 44 1.99 -44.31 -1.84
CA THR A 44 2.06 -44.32 -0.37
C THR A 44 0.69 -44.19 0.31
N TRP A 45 -0.30 -43.68 -0.42
CA TRP A 45 -1.68 -43.56 0.04
C TRP A 45 -2.66 -43.68 -1.13
N ARG A 46 -3.84 -44.26 -0.88
CA ARG A 46 -4.88 -44.46 -1.89
C ARG A 46 -6.26 -44.27 -1.25
N ALA A 47 -7.12 -43.51 -1.93
CA ALA A 47 -8.54 -43.44 -1.60
C ALA A 47 -9.21 -44.80 -1.87
N GLY A 48 -10.15 -45.22 -1.03
CA GLY A 48 -10.76 -46.55 -1.15
C GLY A 48 -11.81 -46.69 -2.26
N ALA A 49 -12.11 -45.62 -3.01
CA ALA A 49 -13.03 -45.64 -4.14
C ALA A 49 -12.60 -44.68 -5.24
N ALA A 50 -13.01 -44.96 -6.48
CA ALA A 50 -12.88 -44.07 -7.62
C ALA A 50 -13.99 -43.03 -7.62
N GLY A 51 -13.66 -41.76 -7.85
CA GLY A 51 -14.61 -40.64 -7.79
C GLY A 51 -13.92 -39.32 -7.46
N ARG A 52 -14.67 -38.25 -7.22
CA ARG A 52 -14.10 -36.92 -6.94
C ARG A 52 -13.72 -36.78 -5.46
N LEU A 53 -12.45 -36.56 -5.17
CA LEU A 53 -11.93 -36.31 -3.84
C LEU A 53 -12.26 -34.89 -3.37
N LEU A 54 -12.72 -34.74 -2.12
CA LEU A 54 -12.89 -33.45 -1.46
C LEU A 54 -12.67 -33.52 0.05
N LEU A 55 -12.56 -32.36 0.70
CA LEU A 55 -12.74 -32.19 2.13
C LEU A 55 -14.22 -31.87 2.41
N GLY A 56 -14.91 -32.75 3.13
CA GLY A 56 -16.35 -32.61 3.40
C GLY A 56 -16.70 -31.67 4.57
N ASP A 57 -18.00 -31.45 4.77
CA ASP A 57 -18.60 -30.60 5.81
C ASP A 57 -18.18 -30.96 7.24
N ARG A 58 -18.02 -32.25 7.53
CA ARG A 58 -17.60 -32.76 8.84
C ARG A 58 -16.07 -32.84 8.99
N GLY A 59 -15.34 -32.32 8.02
CA GLY A 59 -13.88 -32.32 8.02
C GLY A 59 -13.28 -33.71 7.81
N GLU A 60 -13.92 -34.58 7.05
CA GLU A 60 -13.30 -35.82 6.57
C GLU A 60 -12.84 -35.65 5.13
N VAL A 61 -11.77 -36.35 4.74
CA VAL A 61 -11.47 -36.57 3.32
C VAL A 61 -12.45 -37.60 2.77
N GLN A 62 -13.15 -37.24 1.70
CA GLN A 62 -14.26 -37.99 1.14
C GLN A 62 -14.10 -38.17 -0.38
N VAL A 63 -14.76 -39.18 -0.92
CA VAL A 63 -14.91 -39.35 -2.37
C VAL A 63 -16.39 -39.36 -2.71
N GLU A 64 -16.79 -38.50 -3.65
CA GLU A 64 -18.11 -38.45 -4.25
C GLU A 64 -18.17 -39.23 -5.55
N ALA A 65 -19.29 -39.93 -5.77
CA ALA A 65 -19.63 -40.48 -7.08
C ALA A 65 -19.91 -39.34 -8.08
N GLY A 66 -19.38 -39.48 -9.29
CA GLY A 66 -19.24 -38.42 -10.29
C GLY A 66 -20.40 -37.44 -10.40
N ASP A 67 -21.57 -37.91 -10.84
CA ASP A 67 -22.71 -37.02 -11.15
C ASP A 67 -23.76 -36.93 -10.03
N SER A 68 -23.76 -37.89 -9.08
CA SER A 68 -24.75 -37.93 -8.01
C SER A 68 -24.35 -37.13 -6.77
N HIS A 69 -23.08 -36.70 -6.67
CA HIS A 69 -22.51 -36.10 -5.46
C HIS A 69 -22.71 -36.96 -4.19
N GLU A 70 -23.00 -38.25 -4.36
CA GLU A 70 -23.18 -39.18 -3.27
C GLU A 70 -21.81 -39.54 -2.70
N THR A 71 -21.60 -39.35 -1.40
CA THR A 71 -20.36 -39.81 -0.77
C THR A 71 -20.31 -41.33 -0.75
N ILE A 72 -19.37 -41.90 -1.50
CA ILE A 72 -19.17 -43.35 -1.64
C ILE A 72 -18.01 -43.89 -0.82
N TRP A 73 -17.14 -43.01 -0.34
CA TRP A 73 -16.02 -43.39 0.53
C TRP A 73 -15.62 -42.24 1.47
N ARG A 74 -15.14 -42.61 2.66
CA ARG A 74 -14.57 -41.70 3.66
C ARG A 74 -13.23 -42.25 4.13
N SER A 75 -12.30 -41.34 4.40
CA SER A 75 -10.95 -41.66 4.87
C SER A 75 -10.88 -42.31 6.26
N GLY A 76 -11.94 -42.21 7.06
CA GLY A 76 -11.99 -42.77 8.41
C GLY A 76 -11.25 -41.92 9.46
N PHE A 77 -10.67 -40.78 9.06
CA PHE A 77 -10.23 -39.72 9.96
C PHE A 77 -11.01 -38.44 9.66
N ALA A 78 -11.27 -37.68 10.71
CA ALA A 78 -12.08 -36.47 10.66
C ALA A 78 -11.48 -35.41 11.58
N ALA A 79 -11.55 -34.17 11.16
CA ALA A 79 -11.27 -33.01 11.98
C ALA A 79 -12.45 -32.03 11.85
N PRO A 80 -13.44 -32.10 12.75
CA PRO A 80 -14.54 -31.13 12.75
C PRO A 80 -14.00 -29.70 12.77
N GLY A 81 -14.49 -28.86 11.85
CA GLY A 81 -13.99 -27.50 11.66
C GLY A 81 -12.78 -27.37 10.72
N ALA A 82 -12.39 -28.44 10.02
CA ALA A 82 -11.41 -28.35 8.95
C ALA A 82 -11.98 -27.65 7.71
N HIS A 83 -11.25 -26.65 7.22
CA HIS A 83 -11.55 -25.90 6.01
C HIS A 83 -10.55 -26.17 4.87
N HIS A 84 -9.34 -26.64 5.18
CA HIS A 84 -8.29 -26.86 4.19
C HIS A 84 -7.71 -28.27 4.30
N LEU A 85 -7.44 -28.87 3.15
CA LEU A 85 -6.69 -30.12 2.99
C LEU A 85 -5.39 -29.84 2.23
N ILE A 86 -4.26 -30.22 2.81
CA ILE A 86 -2.94 -30.06 2.20
C ILE A 86 -2.16 -31.40 2.14
N LEU A 87 -1.18 -31.48 1.24
CA LEU A 87 -0.25 -32.60 1.12
C LEU A 87 1.13 -32.20 1.65
N THR A 88 1.64 -32.95 2.64
CA THR A 88 2.94 -32.67 3.28
C THR A 88 4.13 -33.24 2.51
N ASP A 89 5.32 -32.69 2.75
CA ASP A 89 6.60 -33.27 2.30
C ASP A 89 6.92 -34.64 2.93
N ALA A 90 6.18 -35.04 3.96
CA ALA A 90 6.24 -36.39 4.53
C ALA A 90 5.25 -37.36 3.85
N GLY A 91 4.49 -36.90 2.85
CA GLY A 91 3.49 -37.69 2.14
C GLY A 91 2.19 -37.90 2.92
N ASP A 92 1.86 -37.02 3.87
CA ASP A 92 0.62 -37.05 4.64
C ASP A 92 -0.43 -36.09 4.10
N LEU A 93 -1.68 -36.36 4.43
CA LEU A 93 -2.76 -35.40 4.33
C LEU A 93 -2.93 -34.70 5.67
N GLU A 94 -2.89 -33.37 5.67
CA GLU A 94 -3.19 -32.55 6.84
C GLU A 94 -4.50 -31.79 6.66
N LEU A 95 -5.30 -31.77 7.72
CA LEU A 95 -6.56 -31.05 7.81
C LEU A 95 -6.37 -29.83 8.69
N LEU A 96 -6.60 -28.64 8.13
CA LEU A 96 -6.42 -27.37 8.82
C LEU A 96 -7.76 -26.66 9.00
N SER A 97 -7.88 -25.91 10.09
CA SER A 97 -8.98 -24.95 10.29
C SER A 97 -8.91 -23.80 9.28
N GLY A 98 -9.94 -22.94 9.23
CA GLY A 98 -9.88 -21.71 8.40
C GLY A 98 -8.75 -20.75 8.81
N GLU A 99 -8.31 -20.83 10.07
CA GLU A 99 -7.16 -20.11 10.61
C GLU A 99 -5.82 -20.82 10.28
N HIS A 100 -5.83 -21.87 9.46
CA HIS A 100 -4.68 -22.70 9.08
C HIS A 100 -3.99 -23.43 10.24
N VAL A 101 -4.59 -23.41 11.44
CA VAL A 101 -4.18 -24.26 12.57
C VAL A 101 -4.44 -25.73 12.22
N ARG A 102 -3.45 -26.60 12.46
CA ARG A 102 -3.57 -28.04 12.21
C ARG A 102 -4.55 -28.69 13.18
N LEU A 103 -5.50 -29.44 12.63
CA LEU A 103 -6.52 -30.17 13.40
C LEU A 103 -6.32 -31.69 13.33
N ALA A 104 -5.79 -32.21 12.22
CA ALA A 104 -5.45 -33.62 12.10
C ALA A 104 -4.38 -33.85 11.03
N ASN A 105 -3.66 -34.96 11.17
CA ASN A 105 -2.76 -35.50 10.16
C ASN A 105 -3.18 -36.96 9.89
N SER A 106 -3.19 -37.38 8.63
CA SER A 106 -3.67 -38.71 8.23
C SER A 106 -2.90 -39.88 8.86
N ARG A 107 -1.65 -39.65 9.26
CA ARG A 107 -0.78 -40.66 9.90
C ARG A 107 -0.93 -40.68 11.41
N THR A 108 -0.99 -39.51 12.05
CA THR A 108 -0.99 -39.41 13.52
C THR A 108 -2.39 -39.24 14.13
N GLY A 109 -3.41 -38.97 13.31
CA GLY A 109 -4.77 -38.72 13.75
C GLY A 109 -5.00 -37.25 14.17
N PRO A 110 -6.00 -37.01 15.04
CA PRO A 110 -6.29 -35.68 15.57
C PRO A 110 -5.10 -35.05 16.29
N VAL A 111 -4.91 -33.74 16.09
CA VAL A 111 -3.86 -32.94 16.71
C VAL A 111 -4.51 -31.89 17.58
N GLU A 112 -4.07 -31.79 18.84
CA GLU A 112 -4.49 -30.74 19.75
C GLU A 112 -3.43 -29.62 19.73
N ALA A 113 -3.56 -28.71 18.76
CA ALA A 113 -2.64 -27.59 18.63
C ALA A 113 -2.76 -26.63 19.82
N VAL A 114 -1.62 -26.22 20.37
CA VAL A 114 -1.54 -25.36 21.56
C VAL A 114 -1.57 -23.89 21.16
N ALA A 115 -2.51 -23.13 21.74
CA ALA A 115 -2.53 -21.69 21.58
C ALA A 115 -1.49 -21.02 22.50
N LEU A 116 -0.43 -20.50 21.91
CA LEU A 116 0.53 -19.59 22.53
C LEU A 116 -0.17 -18.22 22.67
N ARG A 117 -0.40 -17.77 23.90
CA ARG A 117 -1.06 -16.48 24.16
C ARG A 117 -0.04 -15.36 24.19
N ASP A 118 -0.49 -14.17 23.82
CA ASP A 118 0.21 -12.87 23.90
C ASP A 118 1.52 -12.75 23.12
N ALA A 119 2.54 -13.58 23.37
CA ALA A 119 3.82 -13.56 22.67
C ALA A 119 4.59 -14.89 22.77
N ALA A 120 5.40 -15.20 21.76
CA ALA A 120 6.35 -16.31 21.76
C ALA A 120 7.56 -16.00 20.85
N PRO A 121 8.73 -16.64 21.05
CA PRO A 121 9.79 -16.64 20.04
C PRO A 121 9.23 -17.12 18.70
N ALA A 122 9.61 -16.47 17.59
CA ALA A 122 9.08 -16.84 16.27
C ALA A 122 9.38 -18.31 15.90
N ALA A 123 10.54 -18.82 16.33
CA ALA A 123 10.94 -20.22 16.14
C ALA A 123 10.05 -21.23 16.89
N ASP A 124 9.38 -20.80 17.97
CA ASP A 124 8.48 -21.65 18.76
C ASP A 124 7.07 -21.72 18.14
N ILE A 125 6.75 -20.83 17.20
CA ILE A 125 5.50 -20.85 16.44
C ILE A 125 5.62 -21.92 15.36
N THR A 126 4.76 -22.94 15.45
CA THR A 126 4.69 -24.11 14.58
C THR A 126 3.24 -24.38 14.14
N ALA A 127 3.03 -25.42 13.33
CA ALA A 127 1.68 -25.89 13.01
C ALA A 127 0.92 -26.46 14.24
N ASP A 128 1.65 -26.90 15.27
CA ASP A 128 1.09 -27.52 16.48
C ASP A 128 1.11 -26.57 17.69
N ALA A 129 1.76 -25.41 17.57
CA ALA A 129 1.82 -24.37 18.60
C ALA A 129 1.74 -22.99 17.93
N TYR A 130 0.60 -22.31 18.04
CA TYR A 130 0.32 -21.10 17.25
C TYR A 130 0.06 -19.88 18.13
N LEU A 131 0.43 -18.70 17.66
CA LEU A 131 0.14 -17.47 18.39
C LEU A 131 -1.34 -17.10 18.22
N LEU A 132 -2.01 -16.72 19.30
CA LEU A 132 -3.43 -16.35 19.28
C LEU A 132 -3.63 -14.95 19.89
N SER A 133 -4.36 -14.08 19.19
CA SER A 133 -4.75 -12.76 19.71
C SER A 133 -6.02 -12.85 20.55
N ASP A 134 -6.03 -12.17 21.70
CA ASP A 134 -7.27 -11.94 22.47
C ASP A 134 -7.96 -10.64 21.99
N GLY A 135 -9.22 -10.73 21.55
CA GLY A 135 -10.02 -9.58 21.04
C GLY A 135 -11.32 -10.00 20.33
N LYS A 136 -12.13 -9.01 19.87
CA LYS A 136 -13.34 -9.26 19.06
C LYS A 136 -13.01 -9.90 17.70
N LYS A 137 -11.92 -9.44 17.06
CA LYS A 137 -11.32 -10.07 15.88
C LYS A 137 -10.30 -11.08 16.37
N ARG A 138 -10.53 -12.37 16.09
CA ARG A 138 -9.61 -13.44 16.46
C ARG A 138 -8.55 -13.55 15.36
N ARG A 139 -7.28 -13.44 15.74
CA ARG A 139 -6.16 -13.54 14.80
C ARG A 139 -5.19 -14.62 15.27
N THR A 140 -4.63 -15.35 14.32
CA THR A 140 -3.67 -16.42 14.57
C THR A 140 -2.40 -16.19 13.79
N VAL A 141 -1.27 -16.67 14.33
CA VAL A 141 -0.02 -16.80 13.58
C VAL A 141 0.42 -18.25 13.63
N VAL A 142 0.49 -18.89 12.47
CA VAL A 142 0.81 -20.31 12.32
C VAL A 142 1.98 -20.46 11.34
N ARG A 143 2.88 -21.39 11.60
CA ARG A 143 3.95 -21.71 10.64
C ARG A 143 3.49 -22.72 9.60
N GLU A 144 3.67 -22.36 8.34
CA GLU A 144 3.41 -23.21 7.19
C GLU A 144 4.59 -24.16 6.90
N GLN A 145 4.39 -25.15 6.03
CA GLN A 145 5.43 -26.15 5.75
C GLN A 145 6.63 -25.60 4.98
N ASP A 146 6.45 -24.50 4.25
CA ASP A 146 7.53 -23.80 3.57
C ASP A 146 8.33 -22.88 4.50
N GLY A 147 7.97 -22.86 5.80
CA GLY A 147 8.64 -22.10 6.84
C GLY A 147 8.06 -20.71 7.06
N GLN A 148 7.17 -20.23 6.19
CA GLN A 148 6.53 -18.92 6.34
C GLN A 148 5.59 -18.90 7.55
N LEU A 149 5.34 -17.70 8.09
CA LEU A 149 4.33 -17.46 9.11
C LEU A 149 3.08 -16.90 8.44
N ARG A 150 1.96 -17.64 8.48
CA ARG A 150 0.66 -17.17 8.05
C ARG A 150 -0.08 -16.49 9.19
N ILE A 151 -0.62 -15.31 8.90
CA ILE A 151 -1.58 -14.62 9.75
C ILE A 151 -2.97 -14.97 9.24
N GLY A 152 -3.78 -15.58 10.10
CA GLY A 152 -5.21 -15.81 9.87
C GLY A 152 -6.04 -14.81 10.65
N GLU A 153 -7.09 -14.27 10.04
CA GLU A 153 -8.03 -13.34 10.67
C GLU A 153 -9.44 -13.88 10.58
N HIS A 154 -10.14 -13.89 11.71
CA HIS A 154 -11.51 -14.35 11.80
C HIS A 154 -12.40 -13.28 12.43
N TRP A 155 -13.50 -13.01 11.73
CA TRP A 155 -14.43 -11.94 12.07
C TRP A 155 -15.71 -12.55 12.69
N PRO A 156 -16.34 -11.88 13.69
CA PRO A 156 -17.52 -12.42 14.39
C PRO A 156 -18.71 -12.78 13.49
N ASN A 157 -18.82 -12.16 12.31
CA ASN A 157 -19.89 -12.39 11.32
C ASN A 157 -19.64 -13.62 10.42
N GLY A 158 -18.59 -14.41 10.68
CA GLY A 158 -18.28 -15.61 9.89
C GLY A 158 -17.39 -15.35 8.69
N GLY A 159 -16.90 -14.12 8.50
CA GLY A 159 -15.88 -13.77 7.52
C GLY A 159 -14.44 -13.98 8.03
N GLY A 160 -13.47 -13.76 7.16
CA GLY A 160 -12.06 -13.84 7.51
C GLY A 160 -11.13 -13.69 6.32
N GLY A 161 -9.85 -13.48 6.60
CA GLY A 161 -8.78 -13.36 5.61
C GLY A 161 -7.51 -14.02 6.10
N SER A 162 -6.54 -14.23 5.21
CA SER A 162 -5.20 -14.62 5.64
C SER A 162 -4.13 -14.12 4.67
N TYR A 163 -2.93 -13.89 5.19
CA TYR A 163 -1.76 -13.53 4.42
C TYR A 163 -0.50 -14.11 5.07
N ALA A 164 0.58 -14.28 4.31
CA ALA A 164 1.83 -14.85 4.82
C ALA A 164 2.93 -13.78 4.90
N LEU A 165 3.74 -13.85 5.96
CA LEU A 165 5.00 -13.13 6.06
C LEU A 165 6.05 -13.81 5.16
N SER A 166 6.86 -13.00 4.49
CA SER A 166 7.90 -13.52 3.60
C SER A 166 8.94 -14.33 4.37
N GLY A 167 9.53 -15.34 3.72
CA GLY A 167 10.60 -16.15 4.31
C GLY A 167 11.75 -15.32 4.91
N PRO A 168 12.32 -14.34 4.17
CA PRO A 168 13.39 -13.49 4.71
C PRO A 168 13.00 -12.67 5.95
N LEU A 169 11.75 -12.21 6.05
CA LEU A 169 11.26 -11.56 7.25
C LEU A 169 11.18 -12.57 8.40
N VAL A 170 10.61 -13.77 8.17
CA VAL A 170 10.51 -14.80 9.21
C VAL A 170 11.88 -15.22 9.72
N ASP A 171 12.86 -15.44 8.85
CA ASP A 171 14.24 -15.74 9.23
C ASP A 171 14.82 -14.64 10.14
N TRP A 172 14.53 -13.37 9.83
CA TRP A 172 14.93 -12.25 10.68
C TRP A 172 14.13 -12.15 11.99
N LEU A 173 12.87 -12.56 12.04
CA LEU A 173 12.07 -12.58 13.27
C LEU A 173 12.58 -13.63 14.29
N GLU A 174 13.35 -14.63 13.87
CA GLU A 174 13.89 -15.71 14.71
C GLU A 174 15.17 -15.34 15.50
N GLN A 175 15.33 -14.06 15.84
CA GLN A 175 16.46 -13.57 16.61
C GLN A 175 16.41 -14.02 18.09
N GLU A 176 17.55 -14.45 18.62
CA GLU A 176 17.69 -14.78 20.04
C GLU A 176 17.31 -13.58 20.93
N GLY A 177 16.60 -13.86 22.02
CA GLY A 177 16.18 -12.82 22.96
C GLY A 177 15.05 -11.91 22.46
N THR A 178 14.39 -12.29 21.36
CA THR A 178 13.19 -11.58 20.86
C THR A 178 11.94 -12.45 20.96
N VAL A 179 10.78 -11.80 21.04
CA VAL A 179 9.46 -12.45 20.99
C VAL A 179 8.55 -11.74 20.02
N LEU A 180 7.84 -12.53 19.22
CA LEU A 180 6.76 -12.09 18.34
C LEU A 180 5.44 -12.15 19.13
N GLY A 181 4.73 -11.03 19.20
CA GLY A 181 3.54 -10.93 20.05
C GLY A 181 2.61 -9.78 19.71
N TRP A 182 1.43 -9.79 20.33
CA TRP A 182 0.39 -8.79 20.11
C TRP A 182 0.55 -7.61 21.08
N ARG A 183 0.69 -6.39 20.56
CA ARG A 183 0.74 -5.16 21.36
C ARG A 183 -0.20 -4.10 20.83
N LEU A 184 -0.67 -3.23 21.73
CA LEU A 184 -1.42 -2.04 21.33
C LEU A 184 -0.43 -0.97 20.84
N LEU A 185 -0.31 -0.84 19.51
CA LEU A 185 0.58 0.11 18.85
C LEU A 185 -0.22 1.17 18.08
N PRO A 186 0.30 2.41 17.97
CA PRO A 186 -0.31 3.45 17.15
C PRO A 186 -0.51 3.00 15.69
N VAL A 187 -1.69 3.25 15.12
CA VAL A 187 -1.97 3.00 13.70
C VAL A 187 -1.54 4.22 12.89
N ASN A 188 -0.67 4.04 11.89
CA ASN A 188 -0.23 5.10 10.96
C ASN A 188 0.19 6.43 11.64
N GLY A 189 0.77 6.35 12.84
CA GLY A 189 1.21 7.53 13.57
C GLY A 189 0.10 8.41 14.16
N THR A 190 -1.14 7.91 14.17
CA THR A 190 -2.27 8.50 14.89
C THR A 190 -2.18 8.22 16.40
N LYS A 191 -3.07 8.81 17.20
CA LYS A 191 -3.21 8.43 18.63
C LYS A 191 -3.97 7.12 18.82
N VAL A 192 -4.61 6.60 17.77
CA VAL A 192 -5.38 5.35 17.76
C VAL A 192 -4.43 4.19 17.89
N LYS A 193 -4.70 3.26 18.82
CA LYS A 193 -3.90 2.05 18.98
C LYS A 193 -4.66 0.83 18.53
N ALA A 194 -4.11 0.07 17.60
CA ALA A 194 -4.62 -1.24 17.23
C ALA A 194 -3.79 -2.34 17.89
N ARG A 195 -4.40 -3.53 18.02
CA ARG A 195 -3.68 -4.72 18.46
C ARG A 195 -2.88 -5.26 17.27
N THR A 196 -1.60 -4.96 17.28
CA THR A 196 -0.65 -5.15 16.19
C THR A 196 0.36 -6.23 16.55
N LEU A 197 0.60 -7.15 15.62
CA LEU A 197 1.68 -8.13 15.70
C LEU A 197 3.03 -7.41 15.62
N CYS A 198 3.91 -7.67 16.56
CA CYS A 198 5.22 -7.01 16.62
C CYS A 198 6.30 -7.89 17.21
N LEU A 199 7.53 -7.69 16.76
CA LEU A 199 8.72 -8.29 17.34
C LEU A 199 9.29 -7.34 18.39
N THR A 200 9.56 -7.87 19.59
CA THR A 200 10.13 -7.08 20.69
C THR A 200 11.33 -7.76 21.32
N ASP A 201 12.30 -6.95 21.75
CA ASP A 201 13.49 -7.43 22.48
C ASP A 201 13.20 -7.63 23.99
N VAL A 202 14.21 -8.11 24.73
CA VAL A 202 14.16 -8.30 26.19
C VAL A 202 13.89 -7.01 26.98
N ALA A 203 14.18 -5.84 26.42
CA ALA A 203 13.92 -4.54 27.03
C ALA A 203 12.49 -4.05 26.72
N GLY A 204 11.76 -4.74 25.85
CA GLY A 204 10.43 -4.38 25.38
C GLY A 204 10.44 -3.38 24.24
N THR A 205 11.59 -3.09 23.63
CA THR A 205 11.71 -2.26 22.42
C THR A 205 11.03 -2.96 21.25
N VAL A 206 10.22 -2.24 20.47
CA VAL A 206 9.64 -2.76 19.23
C VAL A 206 10.70 -2.69 18.12
N LEU A 207 11.07 -3.84 17.57
CA LEU A 207 12.04 -3.95 16.48
C LEU A 207 11.37 -4.00 15.10
N TRP A 208 10.13 -4.48 15.06
CA TRP A 208 9.30 -4.60 13.86
C TRP A 208 7.82 -4.71 14.26
N HIS A 209 6.90 -4.24 13.42
CA HIS A 209 5.47 -4.54 13.53
C HIS A 209 4.79 -4.62 12.18
N GLU A 210 3.67 -5.34 12.12
CA GLU A 210 2.83 -5.43 10.92
C GLU A 210 2.21 -4.07 10.55
N GLY A 211 1.95 -3.87 9.25
CA GLY A 211 1.22 -2.71 8.74
C GLY A 211 1.90 -1.36 8.98
N ALA A 212 3.24 -1.30 9.02
CA ALA A 212 3.97 -0.07 9.29
C ALA A 212 4.32 0.72 8.01
N PRO A 213 3.58 1.78 7.64
CA PRO A 213 4.16 2.85 6.85
C PRO A 213 5.00 3.76 7.77
N ASN A 214 6.28 3.88 7.44
CA ASN A 214 7.09 5.09 7.59
C ASN A 214 6.97 5.89 8.90
N ARG A 215 7.37 5.34 10.06
CA ARG A 215 7.85 6.19 11.19
C ARG A 215 9.08 5.62 11.87
N ALA A 216 10.21 5.79 11.20
CA ALA A 216 11.42 6.17 11.94
C ALA A 216 11.20 7.57 12.51
N THR A 217 11.68 7.84 13.73
CA THR A 217 12.18 9.19 14.06
C THR A 217 12.97 9.70 12.85
N PRO A 218 12.78 10.94 12.36
CA PRO A 218 13.51 11.42 11.19
C PRO A 218 15.00 11.14 11.36
N VAL A 219 15.49 10.14 10.64
CA VAL A 219 16.91 9.79 10.69
C VAL A 219 17.57 10.92 9.94
N SER A 220 18.28 11.77 10.67
CA SER A 220 19.06 12.84 10.06
C SER A 220 19.94 12.22 8.99
N ALA A 221 19.96 12.84 7.82
CA ALA A 221 20.82 12.41 6.75
C ALA A 221 22.27 12.33 7.31
N GLY A 222 22.99 11.24 7.01
CA GLY A 222 24.35 11.02 7.51
C GLY A 222 25.36 11.82 6.69
N ALA A 223 26.15 12.68 7.33
CA ALA A 223 27.26 13.40 6.70
C ALA A 223 28.55 12.54 6.71
N PRO A 224 29.37 12.53 5.64
CA PRO A 224 29.27 13.31 4.42
C PRO A 224 28.39 12.65 3.35
N TYR A 225 27.69 13.49 2.61
CA TYR A 225 26.76 13.05 1.60
C TYR A 225 27.43 12.89 0.23
N ALA A 226 27.55 11.66 -0.24
CA ALA A 226 28.02 11.38 -1.59
C ALA A 226 26.81 11.02 -2.47
N HIS A 227 26.41 11.97 -3.31
CA HIS A 227 25.17 11.95 -4.07
C HIS A 227 25.39 11.52 -5.50
N GLY A 228 24.97 10.31 -5.88
CA GLY A 228 25.08 9.81 -7.26
C GLY A 228 26.50 9.68 -7.82
N GLY A 229 27.51 9.75 -6.94
CA GLY A 229 28.90 9.40 -7.25
C GLY A 229 29.15 7.89 -7.09
N PRO A 230 30.37 7.42 -7.36
CA PRO A 230 30.69 5.99 -7.28
C PRO A 230 30.93 5.48 -5.86
N GLU A 231 30.99 6.36 -4.86
CA GLU A 231 31.45 6.01 -3.51
C GLU A 231 30.61 6.64 -2.39
N LEU A 232 30.59 5.99 -1.23
CA LEU A 232 30.00 6.48 0.02
C LEU A 232 31.04 6.35 1.15
N GLY A 233 31.30 7.43 1.88
CA GLY A 233 32.22 7.43 3.01
C GLY A 233 31.60 6.88 4.30
N ALA A 234 32.44 6.49 5.27
CA ALA A 234 32.00 6.09 6.59
C ALA A 234 31.19 7.20 7.30
N GLY A 235 30.09 6.80 7.95
CA GLY A 235 29.04 7.67 8.48
C GLY A 235 27.99 8.08 7.43
N GLY A 236 28.22 7.78 6.15
CA GLY A 236 27.29 8.06 5.06
C GLY A 236 26.12 7.09 5.02
N ARG A 237 24.98 7.58 4.51
CA ARG A 237 23.72 6.82 4.40
C ARG A 237 23.14 6.91 2.99
N LEU A 238 22.41 5.87 2.59
CA LEU A 238 21.55 5.85 1.40
C LEU A 238 20.10 5.60 1.81
N ARG A 239 19.21 6.52 1.48
CA ARG A 239 17.75 6.37 1.67
C ARG A 239 17.03 6.90 0.45
N HIS A 240 16.45 6.01 -0.35
CA HIS A 240 15.96 6.30 -1.71
C HIS A 240 17.07 6.81 -2.66
N GLN A 241 18.32 6.71 -2.23
CA GLN A 241 19.50 7.21 -2.93
C GLN A 241 20.25 6.08 -3.61
N SER A 242 21.15 6.48 -4.50
CA SER A 242 21.98 5.56 -5.27
C SER A 242 23.42 6.03 -5.42
N LEU A 243 24.31 5.06 -5.61
CA LEU A 243 25.69 5.23 -6.03
C LEU A 243 25.85 4.66 -7.44
N THR A 244 26.49 5.39 -8.33
CA THR A 244 26.64 5.01 -9.73
C THR A 244 28.10 4.90 -10.10
N SER A 245 28.47 3.76 -10.69
CA SER A 245 29.82 3.48 -11.18
C SER A 245 30.35 4.58 -12.13
N PRO A 246 31.68 4.79 -12.22
CA PRO A 246 32.26 5.85 -13.04
C PRO A 246 31.81 5.87 -14.51
N SER A 247 31.58 4.71 -15.12
CA SER A 247 31.06 4.56 -16.49
C SER A 247 29.54 4.65 -16.60
N GLY A 248 28.80 4.60 -15.48
CA GLY A 248 27.34 4.55 -15.47
C GLY A 248 26.74 3.19 -15.79
N SER A 249 27.55 2.14 -15.93
CA SER A 249 27.09 0.78 -16.24
C SER A 249 26.32 0.13 -15.10
N HIS A 250 26.71 0.42 -13.86
CA HIS A 250 26.11 -0.12 -12.64
C HIS A 250 25.67 0.96 -11.67
N THR A 251 24.56 0.69 -10.99
CA THR A 251 24.03 1.52 -9.90
C THR A 251 23.63 0.67 -8.71
N LEU A 252 24.16 0.99 -7.53
CA LEU A 252 23.70 0.48 -6.24
C LEU A 252 22.63 1.43 -5.71
N VAL A 253 21.42 0.94 -5.41
CA VAL A 253 20.27 1.75 -4.99
C VAL A 253 19.62 1.16 -3.75
N HIS A 254 19.31 2.02 -2.77
CA HIS A 254 18.40 1.67 -1.69
C HIS A 254 16.97 2.00 -2.12
N GLN A 255 16.15 0.98 -2.34
CA GLN A 255 14.82 1.09 -2.93
C GLN A 255 13.76 1.47 -1.90
N GLY A 256 12.56 1.88 -2.37
CA GLY A 256 11.44 2.25 -1.50
C GLY A 256 10.98 1.10 -0.59
N ASN A 257 10.97 -0.13 -1.12
CA ASN A 257 10.65 -1.36 -0.38
C ASN A 257 11.72 -1.76 0.68
N GLY A 258 12.81 -1.01 0.84
CA GLY A 258 13.86 -1.29 1.82
C GLY A 258 14.97 -2.21 1.35
N ASP A 259 14.97 -2.64 0.08
CA ASP A 259 16.06 -3.45 -0.46
C ASP A 259 17.27 -2.61 -0.90
N LEU A 260 18.47 -3.14 -0.68
CA LEU A 260 19.71 -2.60 -1.25
C LEU A 260 20.12 -3.45 -2.45
N VAL A 261 20.07 -2.84 -3.64
CA VAL A 261 20.12 -3.57 -4.91
C VAL A 261 21.22 -3.01 -5.82
N LEU A 262 22.05 -3.89 -6.38
CA LEU A 262 22.94 -3.55 -7.49
C LEU A 262 22.27 -3.88 -8.82
N ARG A 263 22.29 -2.92 -9.74
CA ARG A 263 21.69 -3.04 -11.07
C ARG A 263 22.72 -2.88 -12.18
N CYS A 264 22.50 -3.60 -13.28
CA CYS A 264 23.12 -3.32 -14.58
C CYS A 264 22.17 -2.43 -15.38
N ASN A 265 22.62 -1.21 -15.67
CA ASN A 265 21.78 -0.16 -16.27
C ASN A 265 21.46 -0.43 -17.74
N ALA A 266 22.38 -1.06 -18.47
CA ALA A 266 22.17 -1.38 -19.88
C ALA A 266 21.21 -2.54 -20.13
N GLU A 267 21.25 -3.57 -19.27
CA GLU A 267 20.34 -4.72 -19.34
C GLU A 267 19.06 -4.49 -18.51
N HIS A 268 19.00 -3.38 -17.78
CA HIS A 268 17.89 -2.98 -16.90
C HIS A 268 17.50 -4.00 -15.82
N ARG A 269 18.42 -4.88 -15.40
CA ARG A 269 18.14 -5.92 -14.40
C ARG A 269 18.93 -5.75 -13.11
N THR A 270 18.39 -6.32 -12.05
CA THR A 270 19.09 -6.55 -10.78
C THR A 270 20.17 -7.63 -10.98
N VAL A 271 21.39 -7.35 -10.52
CA VAL A 271 22.52 -8.29 -10.54
C VAL A 271 22.88 -8.80 -9.14
N TRP A 272 22.50 -8.05 -8.09
CA TRP A 272 22.63 -8.47 -6.70
C TRP A 272 21.59 -7.74 -5.82
N SER A 273 21.16 -8.36 -4.74
CA SER A 273 20.21 -7.83 -3.74
C SER A 273 20.63 -8.29 -2.33
N ALA A 274 20.43 -7.42 -1.33
CA ALA A 274 20.60 -7.75 0.07
C ALA A 274 19.46 -8.63 0.63
N GLY A 275 18.33 -8.71 -0.08
CA GLY A 275 17.16 -9.50 0.31
C GLY A 275 16.27 -8.81 1.34
N THR A 276 16.34 -7.48 1.46
CA THR A 276 15.68 -6.70 2.52
C THR A 276 14.42 -5.96 2.05
N HIS A 277 13.85 -6.36 0.90
CA HIS A 277 12.62 -5.78 0.30
C HIS A 277 11.35 -5.88 1.18
N TRP A 278 11.40 -6.63 2.28
CA TRP A 278 10.30 -6.76 3.24
C TRP A 278 10.36 -5.68 4.34
N ALA A 279 11.48 -4.96 4.45
CA ALA A 279 11.68 -3.98 5.51
C ALA A 279 10.85 -2.71 5.30
N ASP A 280 10.40 -2.47 4.06
CA ASP A 280 9.52 -1.38 3.60
C ASP A 280 9.92 0.00 4.15
N GLY A 281 10.81 0.68 3.43
CA GLY A 281 11.53 1.85 3.91
C GLY A 281 12.83 1.50 4.65
N GLY A 282 13.36 2.47 5.41
CA GLY A 282 14.64 2.33 6.11
C GLY A 282 15.80 3.06 5.42
N TRP A 283 17.04 2.60 5.66
CA TRP A 283 18.24 3.13 5.01
C TRP A 283 19.40 2.11 5.03
N ALA A 284 20.33 2.27 4.10
CA ALA A 284 21.65 1.64 4.19
C ALA A 284 22.67 2.64 4.77
N GLU A 285 23.59 2.17 5.59
CA GLU A 285 24.65 2.97 6.23
C GLU A 285 25.98 2.24 6.14
N LEU A 286 27.04 2.95 5.75
CA LEU A 286 28.40 2.52 6.06
C LEU A 286 28.76 3.12 7.42
N THR A 287 28.75 2.30 8.47
CA THR A 287 28.94 2.76 9.83
C THR A 287 30.37 3.25 10.06
N ALA A 288 30.58 4.05 11.11
CA ALA A 288 31.90 4.62 11.44
C ALA A 288 32.97 3.57 11.80
N ASP A 289 32.55 2.37 12.22
CA ASP A 289 33.38 1.20 12.51
C ASP A 289 33.59 0.30 11.28
N GLY A 290 33.01 0.63 10.12
CA GLY A 290 33.29 -0.03 8.84
C GLY A 290 32.37 -1.21 8.51
N ASP A 291 31.16 -1.25 9.05
CA ASP A 291 30.13 -2.22 8.69
C ASP A 291 29.15 -1.59 7.69
N LEU A 292 28.80 -2.30 6.60
CA LEU A 292 27.69 -1.88 5.74
C LEU A 292 26.42 -2.52 6.27
N VAL A 293 25.47 -1.70 6.70
CA VAL A 293 24.25 -2.14 7.40
C VAL A 293 23.03 -1.62 6.68
N VAL A 294 22.05 -2.50 6.44
CA VAL A 294 20.69 -2.06 6.08
C VAL A 294 19.85 -2.06 7.35
N HIS A 295 19.19 -0.95 7.61
CA HIS A 295 18.29 -0.75 8.73
C HIS A 295 16.85 -0.67 8.22
N ASN A 296 15.92 -1.27 8.97
CA ASN A 296 14.49 -1.05 8.75
C ASN A 296 14.06 0.35 9.25
N PRO A 297 12.80 0.77 9.05
CA PRO A 297 12.30 2.05 9.57
C PRO A 297 12.41 2.21 11.09
N HIS A 298 12.44 1.14 11.88
CA HIS A 298 12.64 1.25 13.33
C HIS A 298 14.12 1.45 13.73
N GLY A 299 15.02 1.45 12.74
CA GLY A 299 16.46 1.51 12.96
C GLY A 299 17.09 0.18 13.37
N ALA A 300 16.31 -0.90 13.40
CA ALA A 300 16.85 -2.23 13.65
C ALA A 300 17.64 -2.72 12.42
N PRO A 301 18.84 -3.28 12.60
CA PRO A 301 19.63 -3.82 11.50
C PRO A 301 18.96 -5.07 10.93
N VAL A 302 18.69 -5.09 9.62
CA VAL A 302 18.08 -6.22 8.91
C VAL A 302 19.06 -6.98 8.02
N TRP A 303 20.19 -6.36 7.68
CA TRP A 303 21.29 -7.00 6.97
C TRP A 303 22.62 -6.31 7.32
N ARG A 304 23.73 -7.06 7.32
CA ARG A 304 25.09 -6.54 7.60
C ARG A 304 26.14 -7.24 6.75
N SER A 305 27.20 -6.52 6.35
CA SER A 305 28.38 -7.11 5.69
C SER A 305 29.26 -7.92 6.66
N GLY A 306 29.16 -7.67 7.97
CA GLY A 306 29.96 -8.36 8.99
C GLY A 306 31.40 -7.84 9.07
N THR A 307 31.61 -6.57 8.70
CA THR A 307 32.93 -5.95 8.56
C THR A 307 33.22 -4.92 9.65
N ALA A 308 32.41 -4.88 10.70
CA ALA A 308 32.66 -4.05 11.89
C ALA A 308 34.08 -4.25 12.43
N GLY A 309 34.81 -3.16 12.61
CA GLY A 309 36.21 -3.16 13.09
C GLY A 309 37.25 -3.52 12.04
N SER A 310 36.87 -3.74 10.78
CA SER A 310 37.80 -4.05 9.67
C SER A 310 38.66 -2.86 9.23
N GLY A 311 38.27 -1.64 9.60
CA GLY A 311 38.90 -0.41 9.10
C GLY A 311 38.34 0.06 7.76
N ALA A 312 37.24 -0.51 7.26
CA ALA A 312 36.51 0.02 6.11
C ALA A 312 36.09 1.48 6.32
N ARG A 313 36.29 2.29 5.28
CA ARG A 313 36.05 3.74 5.27
C ARG A 313 35.29 4.22 4.05
N ARG A 314 35.28 3.43 2.97
CA ARG A 314 34.57 3.76 1.75
C ARG A 314 33.87 2.53 1.20
N LEU A 315 32.62 2.71 0.77
CA LEU A 315 31.88 1.80 -0.09
C LEU A 315 32.02 2.31 -1.51
N ALA A 316 32.37 1.44 -2.48
CA ALA A 316 32.60 1.82 -3.87
C ALA A 316 31.87 0.89 -4.85
N VAL A 317 31.22 1.47 -5.86
CA VAL A 317 30.63 0.75 -7.00
C VAL A 317 31.60 0.82 -8.18
N ARG A 318 32.00 -0.33 -8.70
CA ARG A 318 32.97 -0.47 -9.77
C ARG A 318 32.30 -0.70 -11.12
N ASP A 319 32.98 -0.34 -12.20
CA ASP A 319 32.47 -0.53 -13.57
C ASP A 319 32.33 -2.00 -13.97
N ASP A 320 33.03 -2.91 -13.28
CA ASP A 320 33.00 -4.35 -13.47
C ASP A 320 31.90 -5.06 -12.67
N GLY A 321 30.99 -4.32 -12.05
CA GLY A 321 29.85 -4.87 -11.31
C GLY A 321 30.18 -5.31 -9.88
N ARG A 322 31.34 -4.94 -9.34
CA ARG A 322 31.68 -5.15 -7.93
C ARG A 322 31.25 -4.00 -7.03
N VAL A 323 30.83 -4.35 -5.82
CA VAL A 323 30.59 -3.42 -4.72
C VAL A 323 31.58 -3.73 -3.62
N GLU A 324 32.51 -2.81 -3.38
CA GLU A 324 33.69 -3.04 -2.52
C GLU A 324 33.65 -2.14 -1.28
N LEU A 325 34.04 -2.68 -0.13
CA LEU A 325 34.43 -1.91 1.04
C LEU A 325 35.94 -1.77 1.06
N LEU A 326 36.41 -0.53 1.16
CA LEU A 326 37.82 -0.14 1.09
C LEU A 326 38.25 0.52 2.41
N ASP A 327 39.46 0.21 2.87
CA ASP A 327 40.11 0.93 3.98
C ASP A 327 40.70 2.28 3.54
N ASP A 328 41.32 3.00 4.49
CA ASP A 328 41.97 4.30 4.24
C ASP A 328 43.09 4.21 3.19
N GLU A 329 43.80 3.08 3.12
CA GLU A 329 44.85 2.81 2.13
C GLU A 329 44.30 2.35 0.76
N GLY A 330 43.00 2.13 0.64
CA GLY A 330 42.34 1.67 -0.59
C GLY A 330 42.42 0.16 -0.79
N ARG A 331 42.71 -0.62 0.25
CA ARG A 331 42.66 -2.09 0.19
C ARG A 331 41.22 -2.55 0.35
N VAL A 332 40.83 -3.54 -0.46
CA VAL A 332 39.51 -4.20 -0.37
C VAL A 332 39.49 -5.07 0.89
N VAL A 333 38.56 -4.77 1.80
CA VAL A 333 38.31 -5.58 3.00
C VAL A 333 37.12 -6.51 2.82
N TRP A 334 36.21 -6.18 1.90
CA TRP A 334 35.04 -6.97 1.54
C TRP A 334 34.56 -6.60 0.14
N SER A 335 34.01 -7.56 -0.59
CA SER A 335 33.43 -7.36 -1.92
C SER A 335 32.18 -8.23 -2.06
N VAL A 336 31.18 -7.69 -2.74
CA VAL A 336 30.15 -8.49 -3.41
C VAL A 336 30.54 -8.61 -4.87
N ASP A 337 30.74 -9.85 -5.29
CA ASP A 337 31.03 -10.17 -6.68
C ASP A 337 29.76 -10.68 -7.36
N ALA A 338 28.96 -9.77 -7.92
CA ALA A 338 27.90 -10.15 -8.84
C ALA A 338 28.57 -10.64 -10.14
N HIS A 339 28.79 -11.94 -10.28
CA HIS A 339 29.48 -12.58 -11.42
C HIS A 339 28.65 -12.49 -12.72
N THR A 340 28.35 -11.30 -13.20
CA THR A 340 27.67 -11.10 -14.48
C THR A 340 28.16 -9.79 -15.08
N SER A 341 28.98 -9.87 -16.14
CA SER A 341 29.39 -8.68 -16.87
C SER A 341 28.17 -8.02 -17.49
N CYS A 342 28.03 -6.71 -17.27
CA CYS A 342 27.11 -5.85 -17.99
C CYS A 342 27.82 -5.50 -19.31
N ASP A 343 27.63 -6.30 -20.37
CA ASP A 343 28.38 -6.19 -21.63
C ASP A 343 27.84 -5.06 -22.53
N ALA A 344 27.87 -3.83 -22.03
CA ALA A 344 27.34 -2.67 -22.73
C ALA A 344 28.22 -1.43 -22.58
N PRO A 345 28.22 -0.53 -23.59
CA PRO A 345 28.95 0.72 -23.51
C PRO A 345 28.43 1.59 -22.34
N ALA A 346 29.30 2.50 -21.88
CA ALA A 346 28.98 3.49 -20.86
C ALA A 346 27.64 4.18 -21.18
N VAL A 347 26.71 4.13 -20.23
CA VAL A 347 25.43 4.82 -20.32
C VAL A 347 25.61 6.16 -19.64
N ASP A 348 25.27 7.25 -20.34
CA ASP A 348 25.22 8.60 -19.73
C ASP A 348 24.03 8.68 -18.76
N THR A 349 24.23 8.06 -17.60
CA THR A 349 23.26 7.98 -16.51
C THR A 349 23.42 9.25 -15.67
N PRO A 350 22.32 9.93 -15.32
CA PRO A 350 22.40 11.15 -14.53
C PRO A 350 22.96 10.88 -13.13
N ARG A 351 23.60 11.90 -12.55
CA ARG A 351 24.37 11.80 -11.29
C ARG A 351 24.21 13.06 -10.47
N GLY A 352 24.36 12.92 -9.16
CA GLY A 352 24.22 14.03 -8.23
C GLY A 352 22.82 14.62 -8.26
N ALA A 353 22.73 15.94 -8.40
CA ALA A 353 21.48 16.67 -8.33
C ALA A 353 20.79 16.89 -9.69
N VAL A 354 21.41 16.51 -10.81
CA VAL A 354 21.05 17.03 -12.13
C VAL A 354 20.76 15.92 -13.14
N LEU A 355 19.65 16.07 -13.86
CA LEU A 355 19.31 15.35 -15.08
C LEU A 355 19.43 16.33 -16.26
N ARG A 356 20.27 16.00 -17.23
CA ARG A 356 20.55 16.81 -18.42
C ARG A 356 19.76 16.33 -19.63
N ARG A 357 19.68 17.15 -20.68
CA ARG A 357 19.14 16.74 -21.99
C ARG A 357 19.81 15.44 -22.48
N GLY A 358 18.99 14.58 -23.07
CA GLY A 358 19.37 13.24 -23.53
C GLY A 358 19.45 12.18 -22.42
N GLN A 359 19.39 12.57 -21.14
CA GLN A 359 19.50 11.64 -20.02
C GLN A 359 18.13 11.16 -19.55
N THR A 360 18.07 9.93 -19.03
CA THR A 360 16.86 9.37 -18.44
C THR A 360 17.09 8.94 -17.00
N LEU A 361 16.22 9.41 -16.09
CA LEU A 361 16.09 8.92 -14.74
C LEU A 361 15.31 7.59 -14.71
N ARG A 362 16.01 6.50 -14.45
CA ARG A 362 15.48 5.12 -14.41
C ARG A 362 16.07 4.34 -13.23
N ARG A 363 15.30 4.21 -12.14
CA ARG A 363 15.66 3.37 -10.98
C ARG A 363 17.01 3.72 -10.33
N HIS A 364 17.39 4.98 -10.46
CA HIS A 364 18.43 5.66 -9.71
C HIS A 364 17.82 6.93 -9.13
N SER A 365 18.65 7.73 -8.48
CA SER A 365 18.21 8.91 -7.74
C SER A 365 18.97 10.15 -8.18
N LEU A 366 18.28 11.29 -8.18
CA LEU A 366 18.93 12.59 -8.06
C LEU A 366 18.84 13.05 -6.60
N THR A 367 19.82 13.80 -6.13
CA THR A 367 19.85 14.24 -4.73
C THR A 367 20.44 15.64 -4.62
N SER A 368 19.79 16.47 -3.80
CA SER A 368 20.25 17.82 -3.46
C SER A 368 21.66 17.80 -2.87
N ALA A 369 22.40 18.91 -3.01
CA ALA A 369 23.79 18.98 -2.58
C ALA A 369 23.98 18.80 -1.05
N ASP A 370 22.94 19.07 -0.26
CA ASP A 370 22.91 18.90 1.19
C ASP A 370 22.32 17.55 1.63
N GLY A 371 21.87 16.71 0.68
CA GLY A 371 21.30 15.40 0.94
C GLY A 371 19.92 15.37 1.58
N SER A 372 19.30 16.53 1.78
CA SER A 372 17.99 16.64 2.42
C SER A 372 16.86 16.19 1.50
N THR A 373 17.08 16.21 0.18
CA THR A 373 16.03 16.02 -0.83
C THR A 373 16.49 15.06 -1.92
N VAL A 374 15.66 14.06 -2.22
CA VAL A 374 15.98 12.97 -3.14
C VAL A 374 14.83 12.79 -4.13
N LEU A 375 15.08 12.91 -5.42
CA LEU A 375 14.16 12.46 -6.45
C LEU A 375 14.53 11.02 -6.81
N GLY A 376 13.68 10.06 -6.49
CA GLY A 376 13.94 8.64 -6.69
C GLY A 376 12.67 7.82 -6.83
N HIS A 377 12.81 6.57 -7.27
CA HIS A 377 11.67 5.68 -7.36
C HIS A 377 11.19 5.25 -5.98
N HIS A 378 9.90 5.39 -5.72
CA HIS A 378 9.25 4.74 -4.59
C HIS A 378 8.99 3.27 -4.92
N ASP A 379 8.38 3.04 -6.09
CA ASP A 379 8.10 1.73 -6.64
C ASP A 379 8.38 1.69 -8.15
N ASP A 380 7.84 0.69 -8.83
CA ASP A 380 7.99 0.46 -10.26
C ASP A 380 7.32 1.55 -11.11
N GLN A 381 6.21 2.10 -10.63
CA GLN A 381 5.31 3.00 -11.35
C GLN A 381 5.35 4.43 -10.82
N ARG A 382 5.99 4.70 -9.68
CA ARG A 382 6.00 6.01 -9.01
C ARG A 382 7.41 6.54 -8.79
N LEU A 383 7.63 7.76 -9.30
CA LEU A 383 8.77 8.60 -8.97
C LEU A 383 8.35 9.61 -7.91
N VAL A 384 9.13 9.77 -6.85
CA VAL A 384 8.79 10.65 -5.72
C VAL A 384 9.97 11.57 -5.41
N LEU A 385 9.66 12.83 -5.14
CA LEU A 385 10.57 13.77 -4.49
C LEU A 385 10.42 13.63 -2.97
N PHE A 386 11.38 12.95 -2.36
CA PHE A 386 11.47 12.80 -0.91
C PHE A 386 12.16 14.01 -0.30
N GLY A 387 11.53 14.66 0.67
CA GLY A 387 12.12 15.69 1.52
C GLY A 387 12.79 15.13 2.77
N ALA A 388 13.23 16.03 3.64
CA ALA A 388 13.90 15.68 4.88
C ALA A 388 13.00 14.77 5.76
N GLY A 389 13.54 13.63 6.20
CA GLY A 389 12.79 12.66 7.00
C GLY A 389 11.92 11.68 6.18
N GLY A 390 11.87 11.81 4.86
CA GLY A 390 11.10 10.93 3.96
C GLY A 390 9.70 11.44 3.63
N THR A 391 9.41 12.73 3.85
CA THR A 391 8.15 13.36 3.41
C THR A 391 8.05 13.37 1.89
N TRP A 392 6.86 13.17 1.34
CA TRP A 392 6.65 13.28 -0.09
C TRP A 392 6.36 14.74 -0.42
N LEU A 393 7.21 15.36 -1.24
CA LEU A 393 7.08 16.76 -1.64
C LEU A 393 6.46 16.92 -3.02
N TRP A 394 6.62 15.90 -3.87
CA TRP A 394 6.06 15.82 -5.21
C TRP A 394 6.14 14.36 -5.68
N TYR A 395 5.29 13.95 -6.62
CA TYR A 395 5.40 12.65 -7.27
C TYR A 395 4.94 12.70 -8.73
N ALA A 396 5.39 11.72 -9.50
CA ALA A 396 4.92 11.46 -10.86
C ALA A 396 4.61 9.97 -11.04
N HIS A 397 3.45 9.68 -11.63
CA HIS A 397 3.10 8.35 -12.08
C HIS A 397 3.71 8.10 -13.47
N LEU A 398 4.57 7.09 -13.54
CA LEU A 398 5.34 6.68 -14.72
C LEU A 398 4.65 5.58 -15.55
N GLY A 399 3.42 5.21 -15.21
CA GLY A 399 2.63 4.21 -15.94
C GLY A 399 3.15 2.78 -15.84
N ASP A 400 2.58 1.89 -16.66
CA ASP A 400 2.78 0.43 -16.62
C ASP A 400 3.83 -0.10 -17.60
N ALA A 401 4.56 0.81 -18.27
CA ALA A 401 5.55 0.42 -19.25
C ALA A 401 6.58 -0.54 -18.67
N GLN A 402 7.14 -1.40 -19.52
CA GLN A 402 8.21 -2.29 -19.09
C GLN A 402 9.46 -1.54 -18.60
N ARG A 403 9.65 -0.28 -19.01
CA ARG A 403 10.85 0.52 -18.70
C ARG A 403 10.50 1.97 -18.33
N PRO A 404 9.76 2.17 -17.24
CA PRO A 404 9.28 3.48 -16.86
C PRO A 404 10.45 4.37 -16.43
N GLY A 405 10.35 5.66 -16.72
CA GLY A 405 11.38 6.63 -16.36
C GLY A 405 11.03 8.06 -16.73
N LEU A 406 11.87 9.00 -16.30
CA LEU A 406 11.74 10.42 -16.62
C LEU A 406 12.89 10.84 -17.55
N LEU A 407 12.58 11.26 -18.76
CA LEU A 407 13.53 11.71 -19.78
C LEU A 407 13.51 13.23 -19.86
N LEU A 408 14.67 13.88 -19.77
CA LEU A 408 14.81 15.23 -20.31
C LEU A 408 15.32 15.10 -21.74
N ASP A 409 14.45 15.30 -22.71
CA ASP A 409 14.75 15.04 -24.13
C ASP A 409 15.67 16.13 -24.72
N GLU A 410 16.27 15.86 -25.88
CA GLU A 410 17.20 16.76 -26.57
C GLU A 410 16.54 18.06 -27.03
N ASP A 411 15.22 18.05 -27.21
CA ASP A 411 14.41 19.25 -27.48
C ASP A 411 14.16 20.11 -26.22
N GLY A 412 14.58 19.63 -25.05
CA GLY A 412 14.41 20.29 -23.76
C GLY A 412 13.07 20.03 -23.08
N MET A 413 12.23 19.17 -23.63
CA MET A 413 10.98 18.77 -23.00
C MET A 413 11.23 17.66 -21.98
N LEU A 414 10.66 17.81 -20.79
CA LEU A 414 10.60 16.75 -19.79
C LEU A 414 9.48 15.79 -20.19
N ARG A 415 9.77 14.50 -20.28
CA ARG A 415 8.85 13.46 -20.75
C ARG A 415 8.81 12.29 -19.78
N THR A 416 7.61 11.79 -19.50
CA THR A 416 7.44 10.49 -18.86
C THR A 416 7.57 9.41 -19.93
N LEU A 417 8.39 8.39 -19.66
CA LEU A 417 8.51 7.23 -20.51
C LEU A 417 7.54 6.17 -19.99
N ASP A 418 6.37 6.10 -20.60
CA ASP A 418 5.35 5.09 -20.33
C ASP A 418 4.88 4.43 -21.63
N ASP A 419 3.77 3.67 -21.58
CA ASP A 419 3.21 2.98 -22.76
C ASP A 419 2.29 3.89 -23.60
N ASP A 420 2.05 5.14 -23.15
CA ASP A 420 1.23 6.11 -23.85
C ASP A 420 2.11 7.13 -24.62
N PRO A 421 2.32 6.93 -25.93
CA PRO A 421 3.16 7.82 -26.73
C PRO A 421 2.54 9.21 -26.94
N GLU A 422 1.25 9.41 -26.64
CA GLU A 422 0.57 10.70 -26.82
C GLU A 422 0.56 11.54 -25.54
N ARG A 423 1.02 11.00 -24.41
CA ARG A 423 1.07 11.72 -23.14
C ARG A 423 1.85 13.04 -23.29
N PRO A 424 1.25 14.20 -22.96
CA PRO A 424 1.95 15.46 -23.08
C PRO A 424 3.15 15.52 -22.12
N PRO A 425 4.24 16.20 -22.52
CA PRO A 425 5.41 16.37 -21.66
C PRO A 425 5.01 17.15 -20.40
N PRO A 426 5.39 16.70 -19.19
CA PRO A 426 5.08 17.42 -17.96
C PRO A 426 5.56 18.88 -17.90
N ALA A 427 6.65 19.21 -18.61
CA ALA A 427 7.25 20.55 -18.57
C ALA A 427 8.26 20.77 -19.71
N GLY A 428 8.68 22.02 -19.90
CA GLY A 428 9.74 22.42 -20.84
C GLY A 428 9.31 23.54 -21.80
N PRO A 429 10.20 24.03 -22.67
CA PRO A 429 11.58 23.57 -22.88
C PRO A 429 12.57 24.16 -21.86
N ALA A 430 13.56 23.35 -21.49
CA ALA A 430 14.62 23.69 -20.53
C ALA A 430 15.91 22.89 -20.79
N ASP A 431 17.00 23.22 -20.08
CA ASP A 431 18.33 22.63 -20.30
C ASP A 431 18.72 21.60 -19.24
N GLU A 432 18.21 21.75 -18.01
CA GLU A 432 18.44 20.78 -16.93
C GLU A 432 17.26 20.70 -15.96
N LEU A 433 17.00 19.50 -15.44
CA LEU A 433 16.20 19.28 -14.24
C LEU A 433 17.16 19.14 -13.06
N ARG A 434 16.92 19.89 -11.98
CA ARG A 434 17.77 19.90 -10.80
C ARG A 434 16.97 19.71 -9.52
N VAL A 435 17.47 18.84 -8.65
CA VAL A 435 16.99 18.69 -7.26
C VAL A 435 17.75 19.65 -6.36
N GLU A 436 17.02 20.54 -5.69
CA GLU A 436 17.52 21.43 -4.65
C GLU A 436 16.91 21.02 -3.31
N SER A 437 17.34 21.65 -2.21
CA SER A 437 16.74 21.41 -0.90
C SER A 437 15.26 21.81 -0.90
N GLY A 438 14.37 20.84 -0.77
CA GLY A 438 12.92 21.01 -0.66
C GLY A 438 12.15 21.04 -1.98
N GLU A 439 12.82 20.88 -3.12
CA GLU A 439 12.18 21.06 -4.42
C GLU A 439 12.95 20.40 -5.57
N VAL A 440 12.23 20.14 -6.66
CA VAL A 440 12.78 19.81 -7.98
C VAL A 440 12.40 20.93 -8.94
N GLN A 441 13.37 21.39 -9.72
CA GLN A 441 13.21 22.53 -10.64
C GLN A 441 13.67 22.16 -12.04
N LEU A 442 12.93 22.62 -13.05
CA LEU A 442 13.35 22.59 -14.43
C LEU A 442 13.88 23.99 -14.81
N ARG A 443 15.13 24.04 -15.31
CA ARG A 443 15.87 25.30 -15.50
C ARG A 443 16.42 25.45 -16.92
N ARG A 444 16.37 26.67 -17.43
CA ARG A 444 17.11 27.10 -18.63
C ARG A 444 18.58 27.36 -18.31
N ALA A 445 19.41 27.43 -19.35
CA ALA A 445 20.85 27.64 -19.24
C ALA A 445 21.25 28.98 -18.57
N ASP A 446 20.36 29.98 -18.59
CA ASP A 446 20.55 31.26 -17.90
C ASP A 446 20.17 31.23 -16.41
N GLY A 447 19.67 30.09 -15.92
CA GLY A 447 19.23 29.89 -14.54
C GLY A 447 17.75 30.15 -14.30
N THR A 448 16.99 30.56 -15.32
CA THR A 448 15.54 30.77 -15.21
C THR A 448 14.84 29.45 -14.90
N VAL A 449 14.06 29.42 -13.82
CA VAL A 449 13.22 28.28 -13.45
C VAL A 449 11.90 28.39 -14.20
N VAL A 450 11.54 27.37 -14.97
CA VAL A 450 10.30 27.34 -15.77
C VAL A 450 9.26 26.40 -15.20
N TRP A 451 9.66 25.47 -14.34
CA TRP A 451 8.76 24.51 -13.69
C TRP A 451 9.35 24.08 -12.34
N ARG A 452 8.49 23.83 -11.36
CA ARG A 452 8.86 23.45 -9.99
C ARG A 452 7.80 22.53 -9.40
N ASN A 453 8.22 21.38 -8.85
CA ASN A 453 7.36 20.47 -8.07
C ASN A 453 5.99 20.15 -8.72
N GLY A 454 5.93 19.95 -10.03
CA GLY A 454 4.66 19.64 -10.71
C GLY A 454 4.03 20.82 -11.43
N GLU A 455 4.41 22.05 -11.08
CA GLU A 455 3.74 23.26 -11.55
C GLU A 455 4.65 24.11 -12.45
N ASP A 456 4.06 24.69 -13.49
CA ASP A 456 4.73 25.70 -14.28
C ASP A 456 4.99 26.95 -13.44
N VAL A 457 6.21 27.48 -13.52
CA VAL A 457 6.53 28.76 -12.88
C VAL A 457 6.06 29.85 -13.82
N ALA A 458 4.94 30.49 -13.49
CA ALA A 458 4.39 31.58 -14.27
C ALA A 458 5.46 32.65 -14.52
N ASP A 459 5.63 33.04 -15.80
CA ASP A 459 6.27 34.31 -16.12
C ASP A 459 5.49 35.40 -15.37
N ALA A 460 6.19 36.25 -14.62
CA ALA A 460 5.57 37.31 -13.82
C ALA A 460 4.69 38.26 -14.66
N ASP A 461 4.83 38.23 -15.99
CA ASP A 461 4.05 39.00 -16.95
C ASP A 461 2.79 38.28 -17.47
N ALA A 462 2.62 36.97 -17.21
CA ALA A 462 1.45 36.18 -17.62
C ALA A 462 0.47 35.86 -16.48
N ALA A 463 0.89 36.07 -15.22
CA ALA A 463 0.17 35.68 -14.01
C ALA A 463 -1.13 36.45 -13.68
N GLU A 464 -1.53 37.42 -14.50
CA GLU A 464 -2.82 38.12 -14.32
C GLU A 464 -3.96 37.59 -15.20
N ALA A 465 -3.75 36.53 -16.01
CA ALA A 465 -4.76 36.11 -16.99
C ALA A 465 -5.43 34.74 -16.77
N GLU A 466 -4.82 33.75 -16.11
CA GLU A 466 -5.40 32.38 -16.03
C GLU A 466 -5.08 31.66 -14.71
N GLN A 467 -5.68 32.08 -13.58
CA GLN A 467 -5.90 31.17 -12.45
C GLN A 467 -7.28 30.55 -12.60
N GLY A 468 -7.34 29.30 -13.05
CA GLY A 468 -8.57 28.49 -13.01
C GLY A 468 -9.02 28.27 -11.56
N GLU A 469 -10.32 28.20 -11.33
CA GLU A 469 -10.89 27.99 -10.00
C GLU A 469 -10.87 26.49 -9.66
N ASP A 470 -10.15 26.09 -8.60
CA ASP A 470 -10.14 24.70 -8.09
C ASP A 470 -11.25 24.50 -7.05
N PHE A 471 -12.21 23.63 -7.35
CA PHE A 471 -13.38 23.32 -6.52
C PHE A 471 -13.25 22.00 -5.76
N GLU A 472 -12.18 21.23 -5.94
CA GLU A 472 -12.05 19.86 -5.44
C GLU A 472 -10.99 19.71 -4.33
N ALA A 473 -9.98 20.60 -4.30
CA ALA A 473 -8.84 20.52 -3.37
C ALA A 473 -9.21 20.28 -1.89
N TRP A 474 -10.33 20.83 -1.42
CA TRP A 474 -10.77 20.64 -0.03
C TRP A 474 -11.24 19.21 0.24
N LEU A 475 -11.93 18.56 -0.70
CA LEU A 475 -12.43 17.20 -0.52
C LEU A 475 -11.31 16.18 -0.79
N GLU A 476 -10.43 16.46 -1.74
CA GLU A 476 -9.23 15.65 -2.01
C GLU A 476 -8.35 15.51 -0.76
N GLU A 477 -8.08 16.62 -0.05
CA GLU A 477 -7.34 16.56 1.22
C GLU A 477 -8.11 15.77 2.31
N LEU A 478 -9.45 15.76 2.26
CA LEU A 478 -10.29 15.18 3.30
C LEU A 478 -10.45 13.65 3.16
N ASN A 479 -10.65 13.15 1.93
CA ASN A 479 -10.91 11.72 1.67
C ASN A 479 -10.28 11.16 0.38
N GLY A 480 -9.46 11.92 -0.34
CA GLY A 480 -8.81 11.46 -1.58
C GLY A 480 -9.75 11.27 -2.77
N LEU A 481 -10.99 11.78 -2.72
CA LEU A 481 -12.01 11.71 -3.78
C LEU A 481 -12.45 10.29 -4.20
N GLU A 482 -12.21 9.25 -3.40
CA GLU A 482 -12.55 7.88 -3.79
C GLU A 482 -14.07 7.66 -3.99
N TYR A 483 -14.88 8.16 -3.06
CA TYR A 483 -16.35 8.17 -3.07
C TYR A 483 -16.84 9.15 -2.00
N PHE A 484 -17.97 9.83 -2.24
CA PHE A 484 -18.45 10.87 -1.31
C PHE A 484 -19.95 11.14 -1.44
N CYS A 485 -20.55 11.61 -0.36
CA CYS A 485 -21.83 12.31 -0.39
C CYS A 485 -21.68 13.62 0.39
N VAL A 486 -22.01 14.73 -0.27
CA VAL A 486 -21.80 16.08 0.23
C VAL A 486 -23.11 16.85 0.13
N ALA A 487 -23.44 17.62 1.16
CA ALA A 487 -24.55 18.55 1.11
C ALA A 487 -24.18 19.92 1.67
N VAL A 488 -24.73 20.97 1.07
CA VAL A 488 -24.61 22.35 1.56
C VAL A 488 -25.99 22.83 1.96
N VAL A 489 -26.11 23.30 3.19
CA VAL A 489 -27.36 23.82 3.74
C VAL A 489 -27.20 25.30 4.06
N HIS A 490 -28.08 26.12 3.50
CA HIS A 490 -28.03 27.56 3.69
C HIS A 490 -28.56 27.98 5.06
N ASP A 491 -27.98 29.06 5.62
CA ASP A 491 -28.45 29.73 6.83
C ASP A 491 -28.78 28.78 8.00
N THR A 492 -27.99 27.72 8.14
CA THR A 492 -28.23 26.62 9.08
C THR A 492 -26.93 26.30 9.80
N THR A 493 -27.01 26.03 11.11
CA THR A 493 -25.85 25.67 11.93
C THR A 493 -25.50 24.19 11.80
N PRO A 494 -24.23 23.77 12.03
CA PRO A 494 -23.84 22.37 11.96
C PRO A 494 -24.67 21.44 12.85
N ASP A 495 -24.98 21.87 14.08
CA ASP A 495 -25.84 21.11 15.00
C ASP A 495 -27.25 20.92 14.42
N GLU A 496 -27.87 22.00 13.94
CA GLU A 496 -29.22 21.93 13.39
C GLU A 496 -29.30 21.06 12.13
N ALA A 497 -28.29 21.13 11.26
CA ALA A 497 -28.20 20.28 10.08
C ALA A 497 -28.15 18.78 10.45
N LEU A 498 -27.35 18.40 11.44
CA LEU A 498 -27.29 17.02 11.93
C LEU A 498 -28.60 16.56 12.59
N LEU A 499 -29.27 17.44 13.34
CA LEU A 499 -30.58 17.14 13.93
C LEU A 499 -31.65 16.91 12.85
N ARG A 500 -31.62 17.65 11.73
CA ARG A 500 -32.54 17.44 10.59
C ARG A 500 -32.34 16.08 9.93
N LEU A 501 -31.15 15.49 10.03
CA LEU A 501 -30.82 14.12 9.59
C LEU A 501 -31.12 13.04 10.64
N GLY A 502 -31.73 13.41 11.77
CA GLY A 502 -32.17 12.46 12.80
C GLY A 502 -31.13 12.17 13.89
N ALA A 503 -30.06 12.96 13.99
CA ALA A 503 -29.13 12.84 15.11
C ALA A 503 -29.81 13.20 16.44
N ASP A 504 -29.55 12.42 17.50
CA ASP A 504 -29.92 12.85 18.85
C ASP A 504 -28.92 13.91 19.35
N PRO A 505 -29.36 15.00 20.03
CA PRO A 505 -28.46 16.04 20.54
C PRO A 505 -27.34 15.51 21.45
N GLY A 506 -27.58 14.39 22.15
CA GLY A 506 -26.59 13.74 23.01
C GLY A 506 -25.54 12.92 22.26
N GLN A 507 -25.75 12.64 20.98
CA GLN A 507 -24.82 11.89 20.12
C GLN A 507 -23.89 12.81 19.31
N VAL A 508 -24.25 14.09 19.15
CA VAL A 508 -23.45 15.04 18.37
C VAL A 508 -22.18 15.44 19.11
N ARG A 509 -21.05 15.07 18.54
CA ARG A 509 -19.71 15.30 19.10
C ARG A 509 -19.00 16.44 18.37
N THR A 510 -18.00 17.02 19.03
CA THR A 510 -17.12 18.05 18.44
C THR A 510 -15.74 17.44 18.29
N GLY A 511 -15.15 17.57 17.11
CA GLY A 511 -13.80 17.09 16.81
C GLY A 511 -13.44 17.32 15.35
N THR A 512 -12.35 16.76 14.88
CA THR A 512 -11.96 16.84 13.46
C THR A 512 -12.56 15.70 12.64
N TRP A 513 -12.47 15.77 11.32
CA TRP A 513 -12.78 14.63 10.42
C TRP A 513 -12.07 13.34 10.85
N ALA A 514 -10.79 13.44 11.21
CA ALA A 514 -10.03 12.30 11.73
C ALA A 514 -10.59 11.74 13.06
N ASP A 515 -11.23 12.56 13.90
CA ASP A 515 -11.86 12.08 15.15
C ASP A 515 -13.14 11.30 14.85
N LEU A 516 -13.92 11.70 13.84
CA LEU A 516 -15.08 10.97 13.36
C LEU A 516 -14.68 9.58 12.83
N LEU A 517 -13.70 9.54 11.91
CA LEU A 517 -13.21 8.26 11.36
C LEU A 517 -12.60 7.36 12.44
N THR A 518 -11.84 7.95 13.37
CA THR A 518 -11.33 7.23 14.55
C THR A 518 -12.47 6.62 15.37
N GLN A 519 -13.55 7.37 15.57
CA GLN A 519 -14.65 6.91 16.38
C GLN A 519 -15.47 5.82 15.68
N SER A 520 -15.67 5.90 14.36
CA SER A 520 -16.38 4.87 13.61
C SER A 520 -15.62 3.54 13.67
N GLU A 521 -14.29 3.57 13.62
CA GLU A 521 -13.46 2.38 13.82
C GLU A 521 -13.56 1.82 15.25
N ILE A 522 -13.60 2.67 16.27
CA ILE A 522 -13.77 2.26 17.69
C ILE A 522 -15.14 1.61 17.91
N GLU A 523 -16.18 2.18 17.29
CA GLU A 523 -17.55 1.70 17.38
C GLU A 523 -17.82 0.47 16.49
N ASP A 524 -16.84 0.08 15.66
CA ASP A 524 -16.92 -1.03 14.71
C ASP A 524 -18.09 -0.82 13.73
N SER A 525 -18.25 0.42 13.28
CA SER A 525 -19.30 0.84 12.36
C SER A 525 -19.21 0.08 11.03
N GLY A 526 -20.34 -0.45 10.56
CA GLY A 526 -20.43 -1.16 9.29
C GLY A 526 -20.48 -0.20 8.09
N MET A 527 -20.43 -0.75 6.87
CA MET A 527 -20.61 0.06 5.65
C MET A 527 -22.00 0.72 5.56
N ASP A 528 -22.99 0.19 6.27
CA ASP A 528 -24.36 0.69 6.29
C ASP A 528 -24.57 1.83 7.33
N ASP A 529 -23.59 2.08 8.21
CA ASP A 529 -23.66 3.16 9.20
C ASP A 529 -23.20 4.49 8.57
N VAL A 530 -23.93 5.57 8.85
CA VAL A 530 -23.68 6.88 8.25
C VAL A 530 -22.79 7.71 9.17
N CYS A 531 -21.54 7.96 8.78
CA CYS A 531 -20.61 8.80 9.52
C CYS A 531 -20.59 10.21 8.92
N LEU A 532 -21.16 11.18 9.63
CA LEU A 532 -21.39 12.54 9.12
C LEU A 532 -20.55 13.57 9.86
N ALA A 533 -19.85 14.42 9.11
CA ALA A 533 -19.23 15.64 9.62
C ALA A 533 -19.93 16.88 9.06
N ALA A 534 -20.21 17.84 9.93
CA ALA A 534 -20.82 19.12 9.63
C ALA A 534 -19.82 20.25 9.95
N PHE A 535 -19.39 20.95 8.90
CA PHE A 535 -18.45 22.08 8.95
C PHE A 535 -19.20 23.40 8.78
N ALA A 536 -18.84 24.39 9.59
CA ALA A 536 -19.40 25.72 9.46
C ALA A 536 -18.72 26.48 8.31
N LEU A 537 -19.50 26.97 7.34
CA LEU A 537 -19.06 27.81 6.23
C LEU A 537 -19.77 29.16 6.28
N GLY A 538 -19.30 30.04 7.16
CA GLY A 538 -19.97 31.32 7.43
C GLY A 538 -21.40 31.08 7.95
N PRO A 539 -22.46 31.55 7.25
CA PRO A 539 -23.85 31.27 7.63
C PRO A 539 -24.34 29.89 7.18
N HIS A 540 -23.60 29.20 6.31
CA HIS A 540 -23.96 27.90 5.75
C HIS A 540 -23.30 26.75 6.50
N THR A 541 -23.81 25.54 6.29
CA THR A 541 -23.19 24.29 6.76
C THR A 541 -22.85 23.41 5.58
N LEU A 542 -21.62 22.88 5.57
CA LEU A 542 -21.17 21.82 4.67
C LEU A 542 -21.21 20.48 5.42
N LEU A 543 -21.95 19.52 4.88
CA LEU A 543 -22.03 18.15 5.36
C LEU A 543 -21.20 17.26 4.45
N VAL A 544 -20.40 16.39 5.06
CA VAL A 544 -19.62 15.38 4.35
C VAL A 544 -19.85 14.02 5.01
N GLU A 545 -20.18 13.02 4.20
CA GLU A 545 -20.33 11.61 4.55
C GLU A 545 -19.13 10.81 4.01
N ASN A 546 -18.66 9.82 4.77
CA ASN A 546 -17.36 9.18 4.53
C ASN A 546 -17.38 7.99 3.55
N ASN A 547 -18.53 7.38 3.27
CA ASN A 547 -18.63 6.12 2.53
C ASN A 547 -19.32 6.26 1.16
N GLY A 548 -19.67 7.46 0.72
CA GLY A 548 -20.36 7.69 -0.56
C GLY A 548 -21.78 7.15 -0.59
N HIS A 549 -22.38 6.91 0.58
CA HIS A 549 -23.78 6.52 0.69
C HIS A 549 -24.65 7.79 0.80
N PRO A 550 -25.87 7.87 0.23
CA PRO A 550 -26.65 9.10 0.16
C PRO A 550 -27.32 9.46 1.50
N GLY A 551 -26.57 9.36 2.60
CA GLY A 551 -27.01 9.67 3.95
C GLY A 551 -27.31 11.15 4.16
N THR A 552 -26.83 12.04 3.28
CA THR A 552 -27.19 13.47 3.28
C THR A 552 -28.25 13.85 2.25
N ASP A 553 -28.73 12.93 1.41
CA ASP A 553 -29.77 13.21 0.41
C ASP A 553 -31.16 13.22 1.08
N SER A 554 -31.44 14.29 1.83
CA SER A 554 -32.68 14.45 2.58
C SER A 554 -33.27 15.83 2.38
N SER A 555 -34.52 15.88 1.90
CA SER A 555 -35.23 17.15 1.73
C SER A 555 -35.43 17.89 3.05
N ALA A 556 -35.42 17.18 4.19
CA ALA A 556 -35.50 17.75 5.53
C ALA A 556 -34.37 18.76 5.82
N LEU A 557 -33.22 18.62 5.16
CA LEU A 557 -32.12 19.59 5.28
C LEU A 557 -32.53 21.01 4.86
N SER A 558 -33.47 21.15 3.93
CA SER A 558 -33.91 22.44 3.39
C SER A 558 -35.12 23.06 4.10
N LEU A 559 -35.59 22.52 5.22
CA LEU A 559 -36.76 23.08 5.92
C LEU A 559 -36.53 24.54 6.33
N GLY A 560 -37.29 25.46 5.74
CA GLY A 560 -37.16 26.91 5.96
C GLY A 560 -35.95 27.55 5.28
N THR A 561 -35.30 26.84 4.36
CA THR A 561 -34.07 27.28 3.69
C THR A 561 -33.89 26.57 2.33
N PHE A 562 -32.67 26.62 1.81
CA PHE A 562 -32.20 26.02 0.59
C PHE A 562 -31.08 25.01 0.89
N ALA A 563 -31.04 23.89 0.18
CA ALA A 563 -29.95 22.94 0.26
C ALA A 563 -29.62 22.34 -1.10
N VAL A 564 -28.38 21.95 -1.30
CA VAL A 564 -27.90 21.22 -2.49
C VAL A 564 -27.12 20.02 -2.00
N SER A 565 -27.32 18.85 -2.59
CA SER A 565 -26.49 17.68 -2.35
C SER A 565 -25.98 17.08 -3.64
N CYS A 566 -24.81 16.47 -3.57
CA CYS A 566 -24.28 15.62 -4.62
C CYS A 566 -23.63 14.37 -4.02
N SER A 567 -23.61 13.29 -4.77
CA SER A 567 -22.88 12.08 -4.38
C SER A 567 -22.20 11.41 -5.56
N ARG A 568 -21.14 10.68 -5.26
CA ARG A 568 -20.47 9.73 -6.16
C ARG A 568 -20.26 8.42 -5.43
N SER A 569 -20.94 7.37 -5.87
CA SER A 569 -20.88 6.04 -5.28
C SER A 569 -19.63 5.28 -5.73
N ILE A 570 -19.31 4.17 -5.04
CA ILE A 570 -18.25 3.24 -5.45
C ILE A 570 -18.48 2.60 -6.83
N ASN A 571 -19.73 2.57 -7.30
CA ASN A 571 -20.06 2.08 -8.65
C ASN A 571 -20.01 3.21 -9.71
N ALA A 572 -19.53 4.39 -9.31
CA ALA A 572 -19.54 5.63 -10.09
C ALA A 572 -20.95 6.17 -10.41
N ASP A 573 -21.98 5.75 -9.67
CA ASP A 573 -23.31 6.37 -9.76
C ASP A 573 -23.23 7.78 -9.17
N THR A 574 -23.78 8.78 -9.86
CA THR A 574 -23.79 10.17 -9.39
C THR A 574 -25.20 10.67 -9.10
N SER A 575 -25.38 11.37 -7.97
CA SER A 575 -26.61 12.12 -7.67
C SER A 575 -26.33 13.62 -7.58
N PHE A 576 -27.28 14.44 -8.02
CA PHE A 576 -27.28 15.89 -7.80
C PHE A 576 -28.70 16.38 -7.56
N LEU A 577 -28.98 16.84 -6.33
CA LEU A 577 -30.31 17.21 -5.88
C LEU A 577 -30.30 18.62 -5.31
N VAL A 578 -31.33 19.40 -5.65
CA VAL A 578 -31.56 20.73 -5.08
C VAL A 578 -32.88 20.73 -4.34
N TYR A 579 -32.85 21.23 -3.12
CA TYR A 579 -33.98 21.24 -2.20
C TYR A 579 -34.35 22.65 -1.78
N ARG A 580 -35.64 22.88 -1.56
CA ARG A 580 -36.17 24.12 -0.99
C ARG A 580 -37.37 23.81 -0.11
N ASP A 581 -37.33 24.30 1.12
CA ASP A 581 -38.45 24.21 2.07
C ASP A 581 -39.03 22.78 2.25
N GLY A 582 -38.16 21.76 2.23
CA GLY A 582 -38.58 20.36 2.43
C GLY A 582 -38.92 19.58 1.16
N GLU A 583 -38.80 20.20 -0.02
CA GLU A 583 -39.15 19.60 -1.31
C GLU A 583 -37.95 19.55 -2.26
N VAL A 584 -37.90 18.55 -3.13
CA VAL A 584 -36.93 18.46 -4.24
C VAL A 584 -37.41 19.39 -5.36
N VAL A 585 -36.60 20.40 -5.70
CA VAL A 585 -36.91 21.39 -6.74
C VAL A 585 -36.05 21.24 -8.00
N ALA A 586 -34.94 20.50 -7.92
CA ALA A 586 -34.18 20.02 -9.07
C ALA A 586 -33.63 18.62 -8.79
N ASP A 587 -33.63 17.77 -9.80
CA ASP A 587 -32.99 16.47 -9.81
C ASP A 587 -32.24 16.32 -11.14
N HIS A 588 -30.92 16.27 -11.06
CA HIS A 588 -30.00 16.09 -12.17
C HIS A 588 -29.11 14.86 -11.96
N SER A 589 -29.62 13.86 -11.22
CA SER A 589 -29.05 12.50 -11.22
C SER A 589 -29.15 11.84 -12.59
N GLU A 590 -28.58 10.64 -12.75
CA GLU A 590 -28.65 9.87 -14.01
C GLU A 590 -30.08 9.65 -14.54
N GLU A 591 -31.07 9.54 -13.64
CA GLU A 591 -32.49 9.39 -14.00
C GLU A 591 -33.28 10.72 -13.99
N GLY A 592 -32.59 11.83 -13.69
CA GLY A 592 -33.14 13.18 -13.55
C GLY A 592 -33.42 13.93 -14.86
N ALA A 593 -33.55 15.25 -14.76
CA ALA A 593 -33.87 16.12 -15.89
C ALA A 593 -32.61 16.59 -16.67
N GLU A 594 -32.68 16.59 -17.99
CA GLU A 594 -31.60 17.08 -18.89
C GLU A 594 -31.51 18.61 -18.99
N GLU A 595 -32.52 19.36 -18.54
CA GLU A 595 -32.54 20.84 -18.60
C GLU A 595 -32.46 21.46 -17.19
N PRO A 596 -31.72 22.58 -16.99
CA PRO A 596 -31.61 23.22 -15.68
C PRO A 596 -32.97 23.73 -15.19
N THR A 597 -33.48 23.10 -14.14
CA THR A 597 -34.85 23.29 -13.65
C THR A 597 -35.02 24.49 -12.71
N THR A 598 -33.94 25.00 -12.12
CA THR A 598 -33.94 26.13 -11.19
C THR A 598 -33.07 27.30 -11.68
N SER A 599 -33.25 28.48 -11.09
CA SER A 599 -32.45 29.67 -11.40
C SER A 599 -30.98 29.52 -10.98
N GLU A 600 -30.75 28.82 -9.88
CA GLU A 600 -29.47 28.58 -9.23
C GLU A 600 -28.61 27.66 -10.08
N VAL A 601 -29.16 26.51 -10.50
CA VAL A 601 -28.48 25.59 -11.42
C VAL A 601 -28.20 26.29 -12.75
N ARG A 602 -29.16 27.06 -13.29
CA ARG A 602 -28.94 27.80 -14.55
C ARG A 602 -27.80 28.83 -14.43
N ALA A 603 -27.66 29.50 -13.29
CA ALA A 603 -26.57 30.43 -13.05
C ALA A 603 -25.22 29.70 -12.91
N ALA A 604 -25.20 28.55 -12.24
CA ALA A 604 -24.01 27.71 -12.12
C ALA A 604 -23.54 27.19 -13.49
N MET A 605 -24.44 26.61 -14.28
CA MET A 605 -24.16 26.13 -15.64
C MET A 605 -23.59 27.23 -16.55
N ALA A 606 -24.16 28.44 -16.46
CA ALA A 606 -23.67 29.58 -17.23
C ALA A 606 -22.26 30.03 -16.79
N ALA A 607 -21.92 29.89 -15.51
CA ALA A 607 -20.58 30.21 -15.00
C ALA A 607 -19.54 29.13 -15.37
N MET A 608 -19.95 27.86 -15.43
CA MET A 608 -19.12 26.72 -15.86
C MET A 608 -18.95 26.65 -17.38
N ASN A 609 -19.75 27.41 -18.14
CA ASN A 609 -19.87 27.25 -19.59
C ASN A 609 -20.22 25.81 -19.99
N ALA A 610 -21.10 25.17 -19.20
CA ALA A 610 -21.56 23.81 -19.42
C ALA A 610 -22.93 23.78 -20.13
N ASP A 611 -23.13 22.80 -21.00
CA ASP A 611 -24.32 22.70 -21.85
C ASP A 611 -25.47 21.90 -21.21
N ALA A 612 -25.15 20.88 -20.40
CA ALA A 612 -26.14 19.99 -19.76
C ALA A 612 -25.82 19.75 -18.27
N PRO A 613 -26.79 19.94 -17.35
CA PRO A 613 -26.56 19.79 -15.91
C PRO A 613 -26.30 18.35 -15.48
N GLN A 614 -26.76 17.34 -16.22
CA GLN A 614 -26.44 15.94 -15.93
C GLN A 614 -24.99 15.60 -16.27
N GLU A 615 -24.47 16.10 -17.41
CA GLU A 615 -23.06 15.95 -17.75
C GLU A 615 -22.18 16.66 -16.73
N ALA A 616 -22.52 17.91 -16.36
CA ALA A 616 -21.81 18.64 -15.31
C ALA A 616 -21.92 17.97 -13.93
N ALA A 617 -23.05 17.32 -13.61
CA ALA A 617 -23.20 16.54 -12.37
C ALA A 617 -22.37 15.25 -12.37
N PHE A 618 -21.95 14.77 -13.53
CA PHE A 618 -21.10 13.59 -13.69
C PHE A 618 -19.61 13.95 -13.73
N ASP A 619 -19.24 14.91 -14.58
CA ASP A 619 -17.84 15.29 -14.82
C ASP A 619 -17.31 16.28 -13.77
N ASP A 620 -18.12 17.26 -13.33
CA ASP A 620 -17.70 18.42 -12.53
C ASP A 620 -18.61 18.65 -11.30
N THR A 621 -19.06 17.56 -10.66
CA THR A 621 -20.15 17.56 -9.69
C THR A 621 -19.95 18.51 -8.48
N LEU A 622 -18.71 18.64 -8.01
CA LEU A 622 -18.35 19.51 -6.88
C LEU A 622 -18.33 20.99 -7.25
N GLU A 623 -17.89 21.32 -8.47
CA GLU A 623 -17.97 22.67 -9.00
C GLU A 623 -19.43 23.09 -9.17
N LEU A 624 -20.26 22.20 -9.76
CA LEU A 624 -21.69 22.44 -9.91
C LEU A 624 -22.37 22.65 -8.55
N LEU A 625 -22.04 21.84 -7.54
CA LEU A 625 -22.57 22.00 -6.18
C LEU A 625 -22.14 23.34 -5.57
N CYS A 626 -20.85 23.68 -5.62
CA CYS A 626 -20.32 24.91 -5.03
C CYS A 626 -20.93 26.15 -5.66
N ARG A 627 -21.04 26.18 -7.00
CA ARG A 627 -21.63 27.30 -7.74
C ARG A 627 -23.14 27.40 -7.53
N THR A 628 -23.86 26.27 -7.49
CA THR A 628 -25.31 26.25 -7.24
C THR A 628 -25.63 26.72 -5.82
N ALA A 629 -24.81 26.32 -4.85
CA ALA A 629 -24.93 26.74 -3.47
C ALA A 629 -24.28 28.11 -3.19
N GLY A 630 -23.55 28.70 -4.14
CA GLY A 630 -22.88 29.99 -3.96
C GLY A 630 -21.82 29.99 -2.85
N ILE A 631 -21.14 28.87 -2.64
CA ILE A 631 -20.09 28.71 -1.63
C ILE A 631 -18.73 28.41 -2.26
N ARG A 632 -17.68 28.54 -1.46
CA ARG A 632 -16.31 28.17 -1.86
C ARG A 632 -15.55 27.60 -0.66
N PRO A 633 -15.73 26.30 -0.36
CA PRO A 633 -14.97 25.66 0.71
C PRO A 633 -13.46 25.69 0.41
N THR A 634 -12.67 25.82 1.46
CA THR A 634 -11.21 25.69 1.39
C THR A 634 -10.75 24.51 2.22
N VAL A 635 -9.51 24.05 1.99
CA VAL A 635 -8.86 23.02 2.82
C VAL A 635 -8.93 23.37 4.32
N THR A 636 -8.81 24.66 4.67
CA THR A 636 -8.85 25.10 6.08
C THR A 636 -10.24 24.92 6.70
N ASP A 637 -11.31 25.05 5.91
CA ASP A 637 -12.67 24.91 6.41
C ASP A 637 -13.00 23.48 6.83
N VAL A 638 -12.40 22.49 6.16
CA VAL A 638 -12.67 21.05 6.38
C VAL A 638 -11.60 20.33 7.21
N THR A 639 -10.41 20.90 7.34
CA THR A 639 -9.37 20.40 8.27
C THR A 639 -9.54 20.91 9.71
N GLY A 640 -10.45 21.86 9.92
CA GLY A 640 -10.79 22.42 11.21
C GLY A 640 -11.71 21.55 12.08
N THR A 641 -12.29 22.18 13.10
CA THR A 641 -13.26 21.51 13.99
C THR A 641 -14.63 21.40 13.33
N ALA A 642 -15.20 20.19 13.32
CA ALA A 642 -16.54 19.86 12.88
C ALA A 642 -17.45 19.47 14.06
N ARG A 643 -18.77 19.52 13.82
CA ARG A 643 -19.75 18.76 14.59
C ARG A 643 -20.01 17.46 13.84
N TRP A 644 -20.03 16.31 14.52
CA TRP A 644 -20.15 15.04 13.83
C TRP A 644 -20.95 14.01 14.63
N VAL A 645 -21.48 13.01 13.91
CA VAL A 645 -22.30 11.93 14.45
C VAL A 645 -22.09 10.65 13.64
N ILE A 646 -22.32 9.50 14.27
CA ILE A 646 -22.40 8.20 13.61
C ILE A 646 -23.84 7.72 13.82
N LEU A 647 -24.58 7.57 12.72
CA LEU A 647 -25.96 7.11 12.75
C LEU A 647 -25.99 5.64 12.32
N PRO A 648 -26.58 4.74 13.13
CA PRO A 648 -26.70 3.35 12.74
C PRO A 648 -27.62 3.22 11.51
N ALA A 649 -27.34 2.24 10.65
CA ALA A 649 -28.21 1.92 9.53
C ALA A 649 -29.69 1.84 9.97
N LEU A 650 -30.58 2.58 9.28
CA LEU A 650 -32.01 2.44 9.49
C LEU A 650 -32.42 1.02 9.04
N GLY A 651 -32.69 0.14 10.00
CA GLY A 651 -33.17 -1.22 9.76
C GLY A 651 -34.61 -1.30 9.24
#